data_AF-A0A9P4LHZ3-F1
#
_entry.id   AF-A0A9P4LHZ3-F1
#
_cell.length_a   1.000
_cell.length_b   1.000
_cell.length_c   1.000
_cell.angle_alpha   90.00
_cell.angle_beta   90.00
_cell.angle_gamma   90.00
#
_symmetry.space_group_name_H-M   'P 1'
#
loop_
_entity.id
_entity.type
_entity.pdbx_description
1 polymer ?
#
loop_
_entity_poly.entity_id
_entity_poly.type
_entity_poly.pdbx_seq_one_letter_code
_entity_poly.pdbx_strand_id
1 'polypeptide(L)'
;DRWEELKPYIEHLYLDKGLKLADVVTTMKDEHRFDMKWKSRKNLSSAKKETLTATFESRARAGKSSTSVTLHGVPVESKKMRRYWKSKARDQTQNMALETPSAVRTGGNGPVLFLKWNLPFASMRRTYISGFDHASPHGVSAPTPGSDISVDTPSTAASPHARSPTASVLANKVKNDRAYLFVQGQHDRLLNSLNGREREVMSEWLYQYWFFCFKTSKHWGRGPLAWTAQLLDFEQFRSRHARSLPATPADILHETTRSEDHQPQPLNLCRWFIHVEEVIYEDFPEVEPPGDPYVQDPRDEVTWSQWPAHEHKPPLSTRLRDALEHNDFSTVPTANLPVAVPSIAKAAQRCPDELLLEALGFSIMSRNIDQIHEISSKLQANKYTFGAIFPLHLAIEYLDGYKSCCGVVAELLQHLPYPRTREIYLNEAGHTLIDSLMISILKSHSSMKHADVDISLKDNVRFAGEEVDICGRWDADSPCMRRLLSDGTPCTPFDWKHKFCHTSTQAVCHSIAMLNAGLPHSWMIETPSGLYIRRCFVCGLKMQLQPLHSLVVTAFHLANHSCQDEDLFGILAALLCLLSFGHDPRSTADVSIAALIQTVDADDIEVLCAHEKLTPAGLAERLSSAEALHSWEVPTQTGWAVFRGIL
;
A
#
# COMPACT_ATOMS: atom_id res chain seq x y z
N ASP A 1 1.08 35.13 -63.42
CA ASP A 1 1.34 34.63 -62.06
C ASP A 1 0.51 35.43 -61.06
N ARG A 2 -0.82 35.29 -61.13
CA ARG A 2 -1.79 36.24 -60.54
C ARG A 2 -1.96 36.10 -59.01
N TRP A 3 -1.33 35.08 -58.45
CA TRP A 3 -1.33 34.76 -57.02
C TRP A 3 -0.41 35.68 -56.22
N GLU A 4 0.83 35.86 -56.69
CA GLU A 4 1.81 36.70 -56.01
C GLU A 4 1.39 38.18 -55.98
N GLU A 5 0.64 38.64 -57.00
CA GLU A 5 0.08 39.99 -57.05
C GLU A 5 -1.08 40.21 -56.06
N LEU A 6 -1.91 39.18 -55.82
CA LEU A 6 -3.12 39.29 -55.00
C LEU A 6 -2.91 38.85 -53.54
N LYS A 7 -1.80 38.17 -53.25
CA LYS A 7 -1.43 37.69 -51.91
C LYS A 7 -1.39 38.80 -50.85
N PRO A 8 -0.80 40.00 -51.09
CA PRO A 8 -0.81 41.07 -50.09
C PRO A 8 -2.22 41.57 -49.76
N TYR A 9 -3.11 41.58 -50.77
CA TYR A 9 -4.52 41.97 -50.59
C TYR A 9 -5.28 40.94 -49.75
N ILE A 10 -5.06 39.65 -49.99
CA ILE A 10 -5.67 38.57 -49.21
C ILE A 10 -5.19 38.60 -47.76
N GLU A 11 -3.89 38.81 -47.53
CA GLU A 11 -3.32 38.93 -46.19
C GLU A 11 -3.90 40.14 -45.45
N HIS A 12 -4.04 41.29 -46.11
CA HIS A 12 -4.67 42.47 -45.52
C HIS A 12 -6.14 42.23 -45.15
N LEU A 13 -6.94 41.61 -46.04
CA LEU A 13 -8.34 41.31 -45.76
C LEU A 13 -8.51 40.30 -44.61
N TYR A 14 -7.63 39.30 -44.52
CA TYR A 14 -7.77 38.21 -43.56
C TYR A 14 -7.13 38.51 -42.20
N LEU A 15 -5.92 39.10 -42.18
CA LEU A 15 -5.14 39.34 -40.96
C LEU A 15 -5.43 40.73 -40.38
N ASP A 16 -5.43 41.78 -41.21
CA ASP A 16 -5.56 43.15 -40.70
C ASP A 16 -7.03 43.54 -40.49
N LYS A 17 -7.91 43.18 -41.43
CA LYS A 17 -9.36 43.45 -41.32
C LYS A 17 -10.13 42.36 -40.59
N GLY A 18 -9.50 41.23 -40.27
CA GLY A 18 -10.10 40.12 -39.52
C GLY A 18 -11.34 39.50 -40.18
N LEU A 19 -11.51 39.64 -41.51
CA LEU A 19 -12.68 39.13 -42.20
C LEU A 19 -12.71 37.60 -42.16
N LYS A 20 -13.93 37.03 -42.07
CA LYS A 20 -14.07 35.58 -42.13
C LYS A 20 -13.69 35.11 -43.52
N LEU A 21 -13.09 33.91 -43.58
CA LEU A 21 -12.56 33.36 -44.83
C LEU A 21 -13.57 33.29 -45.97
N ALA A 22 -14.85 33.01 -45.65
CA ALA A 22 -15.91 32.98 -46.65
C ALA A 22 -16.12 34.36 -47.29
N ASP A 23 -16.06 35.42 -46.49
CA ASP A 23 -16.21 36.80 -46.94
C ASP A 23 -15.00 37.21 -47.78
N VAL A 24 -13.78 36.87 -47.35
CA VAL A 24 -12.56 37.11 -48.15
C VAL A 24 -12.62 36.38 -49.49
N VAL A 25 -13.08 35.13 -49.53
CA VAL A 25 -13.22 34.37 -50.79
C VAL A 25 -14.26 35.02 -51.71
N THR A 26 -15.39 35.49 -51.17
CA THR A 26 -16.42 36.21 -51.94
C THR A 26 -15.88 37.53 -52.48
N THR A 27 -15.23 38.35 -51.64
CA THR A 27 -14.60 39.62 -52.07
C THR A 27 -13.55 39.40 -53.15
N MET A 28 -12.67 38.40 -52.99
CA MET A 28 -11.66 38.08 -54.01
C MET A 28 -12.27 37.57 -55.31
N LYS A 29 -13.40 36.87 -55.24
CA LYS A 29 -14.13 36.36 -56.41
C LYS A 29 -14.87 37.47 -57.14
N ASP A 30 -15.51 38.38 -56.41
CA ASP A 30 -16.37 39.42 -56.96
C ASP A 30 -15.56 40.62 -57.46
N GLU A 31 -14.59 41.10 -56.68
CA GLU A 31 -13.82 42.31 -56.99
C GLU A 31 -12.57 42.02 -57.84
N HIS A 32 -11.91 40.89 -57.58
CA HIS A 32 -10.65 40.55 -58.24
C HIS A 32 -10.77 39.42 -59.28
N ARG A 33 -11.99 38.90 -59.50
CA ARG A 33 -12.28 37.74 -60.39
C ARG A 33 -11.34 36.57 -60.12
N PHE A 34 -10.98 36.37 -58.86
CA PHE A 34 -10.00 35.39 -58.43
C PHE A 34 -10.69 34.29 -57.61
N ASP A 35 -11.01 33.18 -58.29
CA ASP A 35 -11.69 32.04 -57.66
C ASP A 35 -10.67 31.11 -56.98
N MET A 36 -10.49 31.33 -55.68
CA MET A 36 -9.64 30.48 -54.86
C MET A 36 -10.45 29.35 -54.23
N LYS A 37 -10.16 28.11 -54.65
CA LYS A 37 -10.61 26.91 -53.91
C LYS A 37 -9.78 26.75 -52.63
N TRP A 38 -10.03 27.59 -51.64
CA TRP A 38 -9.38 27.49 -50.33
C TRP A 38 -10.01 26.33 -49.54
N LYS A 39 -9.38 25.15 -49.57
CA LYS A 39 -9.73 24.06 -48.65
C LYS A 39 -9.25 24.43 -47.24
N SER A 40 -9.97 25.32 -46.56
CA SER A 40 -9.65 25.70 -45.19
C SER A 40 -9.85 24.50 -44.25
N ARG A 41 -8.75 23.82 -43.94
CA ARG A 41 -8.75 22.80 -42.89
C ARG A 41 -8.64 23.52 -41.57
N LYS A 42 -9.78 23.92 -40.98
CA LYS A 42 -9.83 24.53 -39.64
C LYS A 42 -8.98 23.70 -38.67
N ASN A 43 -8.05 24.36 -37.98
CA ASN A 43 -7.29 23.69 -36.92
C ASN A 43 -8.25 23.31 -35.79
N LEU A 44 -8.24 22.02 -35.41
CA LEU A 44 -8.99 21.54 -34.25
C LEU A 44 -8.49 22.26 -33.00
N SER A 45 -9.42 22.85 -32.24
CA SER A 45 -9.14 23.45 -30.93
C SER A 45 -8.65 22.38 -29.94
N SER A 46 -7.95 22.80 -28.87
CA SER A 46 -7.49 21.86 -27.83
C SER A 46 -8.67 21.13 -27.19
N ALA A 47 -9.75 21.83 -26.84
CA ALA A 47 -10.96 21.24 -26.27
C ALA A 47 -11.54 20.12 -27.15
N LYS A 48 -11.63 20.33 -28.47
CA LYS A 48 -12.11 19.29 -29.40
C LYS A 48 -11.16 18.10 -29.50
N LYS A 49 -9.84 18.33 -29.42
CA LYS A 49 -8.84 17.24 -29.37
C LYS A 49 -8.94 16.44 -28.06
N GLU A 50 -9.27 17.09 -26.94
CA GLU A 50 -9.48 16.43 -25.65
C GLU A 50 -10.72 15.55 -25.67
N THR A 51 -11.86 16.06 -26.17
CA THR A 51 -13.07 15.24 -26.34
C THR A 51 -12.82 14.01 -27.21
N LEU A 52 -12.16 14.20 -28.36
CA LEU A 52 -11.79 13.08 -29.24
C LEU A 52 -10.88 12.07 -28.52
N THR A 53 -9.93 12.56 -27.73
CA THR A 53 -9.01 11.71 -26.96
C THR A 53 -9.77 10.87 -25.93
N ALA A 54 -10.72 11.46 -25.20
CA ALA A 54 -11.58 10.74 -24.27
C ALA A 54 -12.42 9.66 -24.97
N THR A 55 -12.95 9.94 -26.17
CA THR A 55 -13.65 8.95 -26.99
C THR A 55 -12.73 7.79 -27.38
N PHE A 56 -11.50 8.09 -27.84
CA PHE A 56 -10.51 7.07 -28.19
C PHE A 56 -10.12 6.19 -26.99
N GLU A 57 -9.93 6.79 -25.81
CA GLU A 57 -9.58 6.07 -24.57
C GLU A 57 -10.72 5.22 -24.03
N SER A 58 -11.95 5.72 -24.05
CA SER A 58 -13.15 4.96 -23.68
C SER A 58 -13.30 3.71 -24.55
N ARG A 59 -13.09 3.85 -25.87
CA ARG A 59 -13.16 2.73 -26.81
C ARG A 59 -12.01 1.74 -26.65
N ALA A 60 -10.79 2.24 -26.39
CA ALA A 60 -9.64 1.39 -26.09
C ALA A 60 -9.88 0.56 -24.81
N ARG A 61 -10.49 1.14 -23.77
CA ARG A 61 -10.93 0.42 -22.56
C ARG A 61 -11.96 -0.68 -22.86
N ALA A 62 -12.84 -0.45 -23.82
CA ALA A 62 -13.81 -1.44 -24.32
C ALA A 62 -13.21 -2.47 -25.30
N GLY A 63 -11.89 -2.49 -25.50
CA GLY A 63 -11.22 -3.43 -26.41
C GLY A 63 -11.44 -3.16 -27.91
N LYS A 64 -11.94 -1.98 -28.28
CA LYS A 64 -12.30 -1.65 -29.67
C LYS A 64 -11.21 -0.81 -30.34
N SER A 65 -10.70 -1.29 -31.47
CA SER A 65 -9.76 -0.56 -32.34
C SER A 65 -10.51 0.52 -33.15
N SER A 66 -10.09 1.79 -33.04
CA SER A 66 -10.63 2.88 -33.87
C SER A 66 -9.62 3.29 -34.94
N THR A 67 -10.00 3.18 -36.21
CA THR A 67 -9.14 3.54 -37.36
C THR A 67 -9.50 4.89 -37.97
N SER A 68 -10.75 5.31 -37.91
CA SER A 68 -11.22 6.61 -38.41
C SER A 68 -12.23 7.24 -37.44
N VAL A 69 -12.07 8.53 -37.20
CA VAL A 69 -13.05 9.36 -36.48
C VAL A 69 -13.39 10.54 -37.38
N THR A 70 -14.68 10.76 -37.58
CA THR A 70 -15.22 11.91 -38.28
C THR A 70 -15.80 12.88 -37.26
N LEU A 71 -15.50 14.17 -37.42
CA LEU A 71 -16.06 15.25 -36.64
C LEU A 71 -16.89 16.13 -37.59
N HIS A 72 -18.19 16.24 -37.36
CA HIS A 72 -19.16 16.85 -38.29
C HIS A 72 -19.06 16.29 -39.72
N GLY A 73 -18.92 14.96 -39.85
CA GLY A 73 -18.74 14.29 -41.15
C GLY A 73 -17.37 14.48 -41.82
N VAL A 74 -16.46 15.24 -41.21
CA VAL A 74 -15.09 15.45 -41.75
C VAL A 74 -14.11 14.50 -41.06
N PRO A 75 -13.32 13.70 -41.80
CA PRO A 75 -12.34 12.80 -41.21
C PRO A 75 -11.25 13.59 -40.47
N VAL A 76 -11.03 13.25 -39.20
CA VAL A 76 -9.96 13.80 -38.39
C VAL A 76 -8.62 13.22 -38.84
N GLU A 77 -7.66 14.08 -39.15
CA GLU A 77 -6.31 13.64 -39.52
C GLU A 77 -5.61 12.94 -38.36
N SER A 78 -5.37 11.64 -38.50
CA SER A 78 -4.67 10.80 -37.52
C SER A 78 -3.27 11.34 -37.15
N LYS A 79 -2.58 12.00 -38.09
CA LYS A 79 -1.29 12.68 -37.85
C LYS A 79 -1.41 13.85 -36.84
N LYS A 80 -2.50 14.63 -36.89
CA LYS A 80 -2.72 15.76 -35.95
C LYS A 80 -2.97 15.26 -34.53
N MET A 81 -3.80 14.23 -34.36
CA MET A 81 -4.03 13.60 -33.06
C MET A 81 -2.76 12.96 -32.50
N ARG A 82 -1.97 12.28 -33.36
CA ARG A 82 -0.69 11.71 -32.94
C ARG A 82 0.30 12.75 -32.44
N ARG A 83 0.45 13.88 -33.15
CA ARG A 83 1.31 14.98 -32.71
C ARG A 83 0.83 15.56 -31.38
N TYR A 84 -0.48 15.74 -31.23
CA TYR A 84 -1.09 16.22 -29.99
C TYR A 84 -0.80 15.28 -28.80
N TRP A 85 -1.05 13.97 -28.95
CA TRP A 85 -0.76 12.99 -27.90
C TRP A 85 0.73 12.90 -27.57
N LYS A 86 1.62 12.94 -28.58
CA LYS A 86 3.07 13.01 -28.34
C LYS A 86 3.50 14.29 -27.61
N SER A 87 2.83 15.42 -27.85
CA SER A 87 3.11 16.66 -27.12
C SER A 87 2.69 16.51 -25.66
N LYS A 88 1.41 16.16 -25.41
CA LYS A 88 0.88 15.97 -24.06
C LYS A 88 1.67 14.95 -23.24
N ALA A 89 2.02 13.81 -23.84
CA ALA A 89 2.82 12.80 -23.16
C ALA A 89 4.22 13.31 -22.78
N ARG A 90 4.85 14.15 -23.63
CA ARG A 90 6.14 14.79 -23.30
C ARG A 90 5.99 15.80 -22.18
N ASP A 91 4.98 16.66 -22.26
CA ASP A 91 4.71 17.68 -21.23
C ASP A 91 4.45 17.02 -19.86
N GLN A 92 3.62 15.96 -19.84
CA GLN A 92 3.35 15.17 -18.63
C GLN A 92 4.62 14.47 -18.10
N THR A 93 5.40 13.83 -18.97
CA THR A 93 6.63 13.13 -18.56
C THR A 93 7.70 14.10 -18.09
N GLN A 94 7.75 15.34 -18.60
CA GLN A 94 8.69 16.36 -18.13
C GLN A 94 8.34 16.89 -16.74
N ASN A 95 7.05 16.99 -16.45
CA ASN A 95 6.56 17.51 -15.16
C ASN A 95 6.25 16.41 -14.13
N MET A 96 6.49 15.14 -14.47
CA MET A 96 6.24 14.01 -13.57
C MET A 96 7.28 13.99 -12.44
N ALA A 97 6.78 14.03 -11.21
CA ALA A 97 7.54 13.92 -9.97
C ALA A 97 6.79 12.94 -9.06
N LEU A 98 7.51 12.29 -8.13
CA LEU A 98 6.83 11.62 -7.02
C LEU A 98 6.19 12.71 -6.17
N GLU A 99 4.87 12.71 -6.06
CA GLU A 99 4.15 13.70 -5.26
C GLU A 99 3.76 13.09 -3.93
N THR A 100 4.27 13.68 -2.85
CA THR A 100 3.79 13.45 -1.49
C THR A 100 2.55 14.33 -1.31
N PRO A 101 1.30 13.81 -1.23
CA PRO A 101 0.16 14.68 -0.96
C PRO A 101 0.35 15.41 0.37
N SER A 102 0.23 16.73 0.38
CA SER A 102 0.15 17.49 1.63
C SER A 102 -1.09 17.04 2.41
N ALA A 103 -0.88 16.20 3.43
CA ALA A 103 -1.61 15.93 4.68
C ALA A 103 -3.16 16.03 4.75
N VAL A 104 -3.90 16.21 3.64
CA VAL A 104 -5.35 16.46 3.65
C VAL A 104 -6.01 15.73 2.50
N ARG A 105 -6.07 14.39 2.58
CA ARG A 105 -7.13 13.61 1.96
C ARG A 105 -7.56 12.50 2.90
N THR A 106 -8.84 12.54 3.26
CA THR A 106 -9.54 11.54 4.06
C THR A 106 -9.65 10.22 3.31
N GLY A 107 -9.23 9.13 3.94
CA GLY A 107 -9.28 7.76 3.43
C GLY A 107 -7.88 7.15 3.46
N GLY A 108 -7.64 6.26 4.43
CA GLY A 108 -6.32 5.82 4.87
C GLY A 108 -5.36 5.48 3.74
N ASN A 109 -4.11 5.87 3.97
CA ASN A 109 -2.85 5.56 3.31
C ASN A 109 -2.15 6.86 2.93
N GLY A 110 -1.14 7.19 3.74
CA GLY A 110 -0.19 8.25 3.46
C GLY A 110 0.55 8.04 2.13
N PRO A 111 1.46 8.97 1.80
CA PRO A 111 2.14 9.11 0.50
C PRO A 111 3.08 7.98 0.05
N VAL A 112 2.76 6.74 0.39
CA VAL A 112 3.63 5.60 0.19
C VAL A 112 3.21 4.83 -1.06
N LEU A 113 4.04 4.92 -2.08
CA LEU A 113 3.83 4.37 -3.41
C LEU A 113 4.04 2.86 -3.43
N PHE A 114 5.09 2.37 -2.76
CA PHE A 114 5.50 0.98 -2.86
C PHE A 114 5.20 0.14 -1.61
N LEU A 115 5.36 0.66 -0.39
CA LEU A 115 5.26 -0.18 0.84
C LEU A 115 3.92 -0.92 1.03
N LYS A 116 2.82 -0.45 0.43
CA LYS A 116 1.49 -1.07 0.61
C LYS A 116 1.17 -2.23 -0.34
N TRP A 117 2.08 -2.58 -1.25
CA TRP A 117 1.88 -3.67 -2.22
C TRP A 117 2.43 -5.00 -1.72
N ASN A 118 2.19 -5.34 -0.46
CA ASN A 118 2.69 -6.54 0.23
C ASN A 118 1.88 -7.82 -0.03
N LEU A 119 0.90 -7.78 -0.93
CA LEU A 119 0.04 -8.92 -1.27
C LEU A 119 0.07 -9.20 -2.78
N PRO A 120 0.22 -10.47 -3.20
CA PRO A 120 0.06 -10.84 -4.60
C PRO A 120 -1.41 -10.73 -5.03
N PHE A 121 -1.65 -10.70 -6.35
CA PHE A 121 -3.00 -10.56 -6.88
C PHE A 121 -3.96 -11.66 -6.40
N ALA A 122 -3.48 -12.90 -6.27
CA ALA A 122 -4.29 -14.03 -5.80
C ALA A 122 -4.91 -13.77 -4.42
N SER A 123 -4.13 -13.22 -3.48
CA SER A 123 -4.59 -12.86 -2.13
C SER A 123 -5.48 -11.62 -2.12
N MET A 124 -5.20 -10.65 -3.01
CA MET A 124 -5.98 -9.41 -3.13
C MET A 124 -7.35 -9.61 -3.78
N ARG A 125 -7.54 -10.65 -4.61
CA ARG A 125 -8.75 -10.85 -5.40
C ARG A 125 -10.02 -10.85 -4.55
N ARG A 126 -9.99 -11.38 -3.31
CA ARG A 126 -11.17 -11.46 -2.44
C ARG A 126 -11.71 -10.09 -2.00
N THR A 127 -10.82 -9.09 -1.89
CA THR A 127 -11.15 -7.72 -1.48
C THR A 127 -11.74 -6.91 -2.62
N TYR A 128 -11.23 -7.13 -3.84
CA TYR A 128 -11.63 -6.40 -5.03
C TYR A 128 -12.74 -7.12 -5.82
N ILE A 129 -13.64 -7.86 -5.16
CA ILE A 129 -14.84 -8.41 -5.83
C ILE A 129 -16.05 -7.48 -5.62
N SER A 130 -16.16 -6.79 -4.48
CA SER A 130 -17.35 -6.00 -4.15
C SER A 130 -17.58 -4.77 -5.05
N GLY A 131 -16.51 -4.18 -5.62
CA GLY A 131 -16.63 -3.01 -6.50
C GLY A 131 -16.60 -3.27 -8.02
N PHE A 132 -16.43 -4.53 -8.48
CA PHE A 132 -15.71 -4.75 -9.76
C PHE A 132 -16.46 -5.49 -10.87
N ASP A 133 -17.66 -6.04 -10.61
CA ASP A 133 -18.50 -6.70 -11.63
C ASP A 133 -19.59 -5.80 -12.23
N HIS A 134 -19.58 -4.51 -11.91
CA HIS A 134 -20.49 -3.53 -12.53
C HIS A 134 -19.74 -2.64 -13.53
N ALA A 135 -19.07 -3.24 -14.51
CA ALA A 135 -19.07 -2.61 -15.82
C ALA A 135 -20.53 -2.67 -16.30
N SER A 136 -21.29 -1.61 -15.99
CA SER A 136 -22.69 -1.50 -16.44
C SER A 136 -22.76 -1.88 -17.91
N PRO A 137 -23.65 -2.82 -18.31
CA PRO A 137 -23.87 -3.15 -19.71
C PRO A 137 -24.29 -1.93 -20.54
N HIS A 138 -24.65 -0.83 -19.88
CA HIS A 138 -25.06 0.44 -20.49
C HIS A 138 -23.92 1.42 -20.78
N GLY A 139 -22.66 0.97 -20.79
CA GLY A 139 -21.55 1.69 -21.43
C GLY A 139 -21.53 1.58 -22.96
N VAL A 140 -22.51 0.92 -23.58
CA VAL A 140 -22.75 1.05 -25.01
C VAL A 140 -23.16 2.50 -25.24
N SER A 141 -22.24 3.32 -25.77
CA SER A 141 -22.60 4.55 -26.44
C SER A 141 -23.58 4.19 -27.56
N ALA A 142 -24.88 4.17 -27.24
CA ALA A 142 -25.87 4.60 -28.19
C ALA A 142 -25.37 5.97 -28.70
N PRO A 143 -25.36 6.21 -30.02
CA PRO A 143 -25.01 7.52 -30.54
C PRO A 143 -25.89 8.53 -29.80
N THR A 144 -25.28 9.40 -28.99
CA THR A 144 -26.02 10.46 -28.34
C THR A 144 -26.68 11.26 -29.47
N PRO A 145 -28.02 11.37 -29.52
CA PRO A 145 -28.66 12.17 -30.55
C PRO A 145 -28.12 13.60 -30.42
N GLY A 146 -27.33 14.06 -31.39
CA GLY A 146 -26.62 15.34 -31.36
C GLY A 146 -25.11 15.30 -31.11
N SER A 147 -24.44 14.14 -31.01
CA SER A 147 -22.97 14.10 -30.95
C SER A 147 -22.35 14.24 -32.33
N ASP A 148 -21.54 15.28 -32.54
CA ASP A 148 -20.83 15.57 -33.79
C ASP A 148 -19.69 14.59 -34.13
N ILE A 149 -19.50 13.51 -33.37
CA ILE A 149 -18.39 12.57 -33.48
C ILE A 149 -18.93 11.21 -33.95
N SER A 150 -18.52 10.77 -35.13
CA SER A 150 -18.78 9.40 -35.63
C SER A 150 -17.47 8.63 -35.74
N VAL A 151 -17.48 7.35 -35.36
CA VAL A 151 -16.28 6.50 -35.28
C VAL A 151 -16.53 5.21 -36.05
N ASP A 152 -15.81 4.99 -37.15
CA ASP A 152 -15.91 3.73 -37.87
C ASP A 152 -15.00 2.68 -37.24
N THR A 153 -15.53 1.48 -37.11
CA THR A 153 -14.80 0.28 -36.68
C THR A 153 -14.66 -0.62 -37.90
N PRO A 154 -13.46 -1.00 -38.36
CA PRO A 154 -13.36 -1.97 -39.44
C PRO A 154 -13.88 -3.33 -38.97
N SER A 155 -14.57 -4.06 -39.84
CA SER A 155 -14.92 -5.46 -39.62
C SER A 155 -13.66 -6.29 -39.36
N THR A 156 -13.79 -7.27 -38.47
CA THR A 156 -12.78 -8.17 -37.89
C THR A 156 -11.98 -9.05 -38.88
N ALA A 157 -11.97 -8.72 -40.18
CA ALA A 157 -11.37 -9.54 -41.24
C ALA A 157 -9.90 -9.19 -41.59
N ALA A 158 -9.21 -8.35 -40.79
CA ALA A 158 -7.81 -7.99 -41.05
C ALA A 158 -6.85 -8.59 -40.02
N SER A 159 -5.75 -9.16 -40.53
CA SER A 159 -4.68 -9.91 -39.83
C SER A 159 -4.25 -9.34 -38.46
N PRO A 160 -3.97 -10.16 -37.43
CA PRO A 160 -3.87 -9.72 -36.03
C PRO A 160 -2.57 -8.99 -35.64
N HIS A 161 -1.60 -8.81 -36.54
CA HIS A 161 -0.21 -8.57 -36.13
C HIS A 161 0.39 -7.18 -36.40
N ALA A 162 -0.36 -6.21 -36.96
CA ALA A 162 0.15 -4.85 -37.14
C ALA A 162 -0.75 -3.80 -36.47
N ARG A 163 -0.40 -3.40 -35.24
CA ARG A 163 -1.03 -2.23 -34.60
C ARG A 163 -0.75 -0.98 -35.44
N SER A 164 -1.79 -0.20 -35.75
CA SER A 164 -1.58 1.05 -36.48
C SER A 164 -0.65 1.98 -35.68
N PRO A 165 0.21 2.79 -36.32
CA PRO A 165 1.09 3.69 -35.58
C PRO A 165 0.32 4.72 -34.73
N THR A 166 -0.95 4.99 -35.02
CA THR A 166 -1.83 5.81 -34.19
C THR A 166 -2.28 5.06 -32.93
N ALA A 167 -2.63 3.78 -33.06
CA ALA A 167 -2.96 2.92 -31.92
C ALA A 167 -1.75 2.73 -30.98
N SER A 168 -0.53 2.62 -31.53
CA SER A 168 0.70 2.54 -30.72
C SER A 168 0.94 3.83 -29.92
N VAL A 169 0.77 5.02 -30.53
CA VAL A 169 0.91 6.28 -29.78
C VAL A 169 -0.17 6.44 -28.72
N LEU A 170 -1.41 6.06 -29.00
CA LEU A 170 -2.50 6.10 -28.02
C LEU A 170 -2.21 5.15 -26.85
N ALA A 171 -1.76 3.92 -27.12
CA ALA A 171 -1.39 2.96 -26.07
C ALA A 171 -0.26 3.51 -25.18
N ASN A 172 0.77 4.13 -25.79
CA ASN A 172 1.85 4.77 -25.02
C ASN A 172 1.35 5.96 -24.20
N LYS A 173 0.40 6.74 -24.71
CA LYS A 173 -0.22 7.83 -23.96
C LYS A 173 -0.95 7.28 -22.72
N VAL A 174 -1.80 6.27 -22.90
CA VAL A 174 -2.54 5.63 -21.80
C VAL A 174 -1.59 5.06 -20.75
N LYS A 175 -0.49 4.41 -21.15
CA LYS A 175 0.54 3.92 -20.21
C LYS A 175 1.19 5.06 -19.42
N ASN A 176 1.44 6.22 -20.04
CA ASN A 176 1.99 7.40 -19.36
C ASN A 176 0.97 8.07 -18.44
N ASP A 177 -0.29 8.20 -18.86
CA ASP A 177 -1.38 8.72 -18.02
C ASP A 177 -1.55 7.84 -16.77
N ARG A 178 -1.46 6.51 -16.91
CA ARG A 178 -1.48 5.57 -15.79
C ARG A 178 -0.24 5.64 -14.90
N ALA A 179 0.96 5.81 -15.48
CA ALA A 179 2.17 6.06 -14.71
C ALA A 179 2.06 7.35 -13.89
N TYR A 180 1.45 8.40 -14.46
CA TYR A 180 1.17 9.65 -13.75
C TYR A 180 0.22 9.42 -12.56
N LEU A 181 -0.88 8.68 -12.74
CA LEU A 181 -1.77 8.32 -11.63
C LEU A 181 -1.04 7.55 -10.53
N PHE A 182 -0.12 6.65 -10.90
CA PHE A 182 0.69 5.90 -9.95
C PHE A 182 1.58 6.82 -9.11
N VAL A 183 2.41 7.66 -9.73
CA VAL A 183 3.36 8.52 -9.00
C VAL A 183 2.70 9.62 -8.15
N GLN A 184 1.42 9.92 -8.41
CA GLN A 184 0.60 10.82 -7.59
C GLN A 184 -0.09 10.11 -6.41
N GLY A 185 0.17 8.83 -6.17
CA GLY A 185 -0.49 8.05 -5.12
C GLY A 185 -1.96 7.75 -5.39
N GLN A 186 -2.50 8.03 -6.59
CA GLN A 186 -3.91 7.86 -6.93
C GLN A 186 -4.22 6.41 -7.35
N HIS A 187 -3.92 5.46 -6.46
CA HIS A 187 -3.95 4.03 -6.78
C HIS A 187 -5.36 3.53 -7.09
N ASP A 188 -6.40 4.03 -6.43
CA ASP A 188 -7.78 3.65 -6.74
C ASP A 188 -8.18 4.06 -8.15
N ARG A 189 -7.80 5.29 -8.56
CA ARG A 189 -8.05 5.77 -9.93
C ARG A 189 -7.24 4.98 -10.95
N LEU A 190 -6.00 4.62 -10.61
CA LEU A 190 -5.19 3.72 -11.44
C LEU A 190 -5.89 2.38 -11.62
N LEU A 191 -6.26 1.69 -10.54
CA LEU A 191 -6.91 0.37 -10.58
C LEU A 191 -8.23 0.42 -11.35
N ASN A 192 -9.03 1.48 -11.17
CA ASN A 192 -10.27 1.71 -11.92
C ASN A 192 -10.04 1.93 -13.43
N SER A 193 -8.85 2.38 -13.82
CA SER A 193 -8.48 2.56 -15.24
C SER A 193 -8.02 1.27 -15.95
N LEU A 194 -7.70 0.22 -15.19
CA LEU A 194 -7.20 -1.06 -15.69
C LEU A 194 -8.35 -2.04 -15.92
N ASN A 195 -8.26 -2.88 -16.94
CA ASN A 195 -9.13 -4.05 -17.08
C ASN A 195 -8.67 -5.21 -16.16
N GLY A 196 -9.48 -6.27 -16.01
CA GLY A 196 -9.17 -7.38 -15.09
C GLY A 196 -7.79 -8.01 -15.30
N ARG A 197 -7.38 -8.24 -16.56
CA ARG A 197 -6.05 -8.81 -16.86
C ARG A 197 -4.92 -7.82 -16.61
N GLU A 198 -5.13 -6.55 -16.93
CA GLU A 198 -4.15 -5.50 -16.64
C GLU A 198 -3.95 -5.32 -15.13
N ARG A 199 -5.03 -5.42 -14.33
CA ARG A 199 -4.96 -5.38 -12.86
C ARG A 199 -4.13 -6.52 -12.32
N GLU A 200 -4.41 -7.75 -12.74
CA GLU A 200 -3.63 -8.93 -12.36
C GLU A 200 -2.14 -8.74 -12.63
N VAL A 201 -1.79 -8.33 -13.85
CA VAL A 201 -0.41 -8.11 -14.27
C VAL A 201 0.26 -6.98 -13.46
N MET A 202 -0.46 -5.89 -13.21
CA MET A 202 0.08 -4.76 -12.43
C MET A 202 0.28 -5.14 -10.96
N SER A 203 -0.71 -5.76 -10.34
CA SER A 203 -0.67 -6.20 -8.94
C SER A 203 0.45 -7.20 -8.69
N GLU A 204 0.61 -8.18 -9.58
CA GLU A 204 1.70 -9.15 -9.50
C GLU A 204 3.07 -8.47 -9.60
N TRP A 205 3.23 -7.54 -10.56
CA TRP A 205 4.47 -6.78 -10.71
C TRP A 205 4.80 -5.92 -9.48
N LEU A 206 3.79 -5.24 -8.91
CA LEU A 206 3.96 -4.41 -7.71
C LEU A 206 4.33 -5.23 -6.48
N TYR A 207 3.73 -6.41 -6.30
CA TYR A 207 4.10 -7.34 -5.25
C TYR A 207 5.53 -7.87 -5.41
N GLN A 208 5.91 -8.26 -6.63
CA GLN A 208 7.29 -8.71 -6.91
C GLN A 208 8.30 -7.60 -6.63
N TYR A 209 7.96 -6.34 -6.95
CA TYR A 209 8.82 -5.19 -6.61
C TYR A 209 8.89 -4.96 -5.10
N TRP A 210 7.75 -5.00 -4.40
CA TRP A 210 7.72 -4.88 -2.94
C TRP A 210 8.58 -5.95 -2.27
N PHE A 211 8.47 -7.20 -2.70
CA PHE A 211 9.24 -8.31 -2.14
C PHE A 211 10.73 -8.17 -2.44
N PHE A 212 11.09 -7.74 -3.65
CA PHE A 212 12.46 -7.38 -3.99
C PHE A 212 13.01 -6.30 -3.04
N CYS A 213 12.26 -5.21 -2.82
CA CYS A 213 12.68 -4.13 -1.93
C CYS A 213 12.84 -4.62 -0.48
N PHE A 214 11.88 -5.40 0.02
CA PHE A 214 11.94 -6.01 1.35
C PHE A 214 13.18 -6.88 1.50
N LYS A 215 13.43 -7.82 0.57
CA LYS A 215 14.57 -8.75 0.63
C LYS A 215 15.90 -8.02 0.48
N THR A 216 15.98 -7.06 -0.42
CA THR A 216 17.17 -6.22 -0.61
C THR A 216 17.49 -5.42 0.65
N SER A 217 16.48 -4.87 1.33
CA SER A 217 16.66 -4.09 2.56
C SER A 217 17.03 -4.99 3.75
N LYS A 218 16.35 -6.15 3.90
CA LYS A 218 16.61 -7.15 4.95
C LYS A 218 18.06 -7.62 4.97
N HIS A 219 18.65 -7.80 3.79
CA HIS A 219 20.00 -8.33 3.65
C HIS A 219 21.01 -7.28 3.20
N TRP A 220 20.65 -6.00 3.24
CA TRP A 220 21.56 -4.95 2.84
C TRP A 220 22.88 -5.01 3.64
N GLY A 221 24.01 -5.05 2.93
CA GLY A 221 25.34 -5.23 3.52
C GLY A 221 25.83 -6.67 3.54
N ARG A 222 25.06 -7.65 3.05
CA ARG A 222 25.48 -9.06 2.91
C ARG A 222 24.72 -9.79 1.79
N GLY A 223 25.24 -10.94 1.37
CA GLY A 223 24.58 -11.80 0.37
C GLY A 223 24.62 -11.25 -1.06
N PRO A 224 23.69 -11.63 -1.95
CA PRO A 224 23.71 -11.21 -3.35
C PRO A 224 23.57 -9.70 -3.54
N LEU A 225 24.47 -9.11 -4.35
CA LEU A 225 24.41 -7.68 -4.71
C LEU A 225 23.22 -7.34 -5.62
N ALA A 226 22.79 -8.29 -6.46
CA ALA A 226 21.70 -8.15 -7.40
C ALA A 226 20.67 -9.27 -7.21
N TRP A 227 19.45 -8.90 -6.81
CA TRP A 227 18.32 -9.82 -6.68
C TRP A 227 17.55 -9.89 -7.99
N THR A 228 17.66 -11.02 -8.68
CA THR A 228 16.89 -11.32 -9.89
C THR A 228 15.63 -12.11 -9.56
N ALA A 229 14.66 -12.15 -10.47
CA ALA A 229 13.44 -12.96 -10.32
C ALA A 229 13.73 -14.43 -9.98
N GLN A 230 14.85 -14.98 -10.49
CA GLN A 230 15.29 -16.34 -10.21
C GLN A 230 15.84 -16.50 -8.80
N LEU A 231 16.66 -15.55 -8.31
CA LEU A 231 17.17 -15.56 -6.93
C LEU A 231 16.09 -15.27 -5.89
N LEU A 232 15.03 -14.58 -6.31
CA LEU A 232 13.83 -14.38 -5.52
C LEU A 232 12.89 -15.58 -5.56
N ASP A 233 13.18 -16.64 -6.33
CA ASP A 233 12.38 -17.87 -6.44
C ASP A 233 10.89 -17.65 -6.79
N PHE A 234 10.55 -16.60 -7.54
CA PHE A 234 9.14 -16.33 -7.89
C PHE A 234 8.48 -17.47 -8.68
N GLU A 235 9.24 -18.26 -9.43
CA GLU A 235 8.73 -19.44 -10.13
C GLU A 235 8.18 -20.52 -9.19
N GLN A 236 8.80 -20.71 -8.02
CA GLN A 236 8.37 -21.71 -7.03
C GLN A 236 7.03 -21.35 -6.38
N PHE A 237 6.76 -20.05 -6.26
CA PHE A 237 5.57 -19.49 -5.61
C PHE A 237 4.56 -18.93 -6.62
N ARG A 238 4.56 -19.41 -7.87
CA ARG A 238 3.51 -19.04 -8.82
C ARG A 238 2.16 -19.57 -8.36
N SER A 239 1.16 -18.69 -8.37
CA SER A 239 -0.20 -19.06 -8.00
C SER A 239 -0.68 -20.23 -8.86
N ARG A 240 -1.02 -21.35 -8.20
CA ARG A 240 -1.55 -22.57 -8.84
C ARG A 240 -3.02 -22.41 -9.26
N HIS A 241 -3.65 -21.26 -9.01
CA HIS A 241 -5.03 -21.01 -9.39
C HIS A 241 -5.14 -21.00 -10.92
N ALA A 242 -5.64 -22.13 -11.42
CA ALA A 242 -5.89 -22.39 -12.81
C ALA A 242 -6.65 -21.24 -13.46
N ARG A 243 -6.24 -20.92 -14.69
CA ARG A 243 -6.96 -20.07 -15.63
C ARG A 243 -8.37 -20.63 -15.83
N SER A 244 -9.34 -20.20 -15.02
CA SER A 244 -10.74 -20.36 -15.36
C SER A 244 -11.01 -19.44 -16.57
N LEU A 245 -11.34 -20.05 -17.71
CA LEU A 245 -11.67 -19.34 -18.94
C LEU A 245 -12.89 -18.42 -18.71
N PRO A 246 -13.03 -17.30 -19.45
CA PRO A 246 -14.02 -16.26 -19.15
C PRO A 246 -15.50 -16.60 -19.48
N ALA A 247 -15.89 -17.87 -19.55
CA ALA A 247 -17.20 -18.25 -20.10
C ALA A 247 -17.95 -19.38 -19.38
N THR A 248 -17.45 -19.89 -18.25
CA THR A 248 -18.16 -20.91 -17.48
C THR A 248 -18.74 -20.31 -16.20
N PRO A 249 -20.07 -20.41 -15.97
CA PRO A 249 -20.65 -20.11 -14.65
C PRO A 249 -19.93 -20.96 -13.60
N ALA A 250 -19.64 -20.36 -12.45
CA ALA A 250 -18.92 -20.99 -11.37
C ALA A 250 -19.65 -22.28 -10.92
N ASP A 251 -19.08 -23.43 -11.23
CA ASP A 251 -19.41 -24.67 -10.52
C ASP A 251 -18.59 -24.68 -9.24
N ILE A 252 -19.34 -24.46 -8.16
CA ILE A 252 -18.96 -24.70 -6.79
C ILE A 252 -18.70 -26.21 -6.66
N LEU A 253 -17.56 -26.58 -6.07
CA LEU A 253 -17.14 -27.94 -5.69
C LEU A 253 -16.48 -28.79 -6.81
N HIS A 254 -15.19 -28.60 -6.98
CA HIS A 254 -14.30 -29.76 -7.05
C HIS A 254 -12.99 -29.44 -6.33
N GLU A 255 -12.90 -29.88 -5.08
CA GLU A 255 -11.62 -30.20 -4.43
C GLU A 255 -10.93 -31.24 -5.31
N THR A 256 -10.11 -30.77 -6.22
CA THR A 256 -9.10 -31.62 -6.84
C THR A 256 -8.13 -31.96 -5.73
N THR A 257 -8.11 -33.24 -5.38
CA THR A 257 -7.14 -33.95 -4.54
C THR A 257 -5.85 -33.14 -4.39
N ARG A 258 -5.77 -32.41 -3.27
CA ARG A 258 -4.51 -31.82 -2.79
C ARG A 258 -3.56 -33.01 -2.63
N SER A 259 -2.61 -33.15 -3.54
CA SER A 259 -1.39 -33.90 -3.23
C SER A 259 -0.90 -33.36 -1.89
N GLU A 260 -0.73 -34.24 -0.91
CA GLU A 260 -0.15 -33.97 0.41
C GLU A 260 1.34 -33.56 0.29
N ASP A 261 1.63 -32.58 -0.56
CA ASP A 261 2.85 -31.79 -0.44
C ASP A 261 2.71 -31.07 0.90
N HIS A 262 3.48 -31.52 1.90
CA HIS A 262 3.59 -30.87 3.21
C HIS A 262 3.76 -29.37 3.00
N GLN A 263 2.69 -28.59 3.20
CA GLN A 263 2.78 -27.14 3.11
C GLN A 263 3.78 -26.69 4.18
N PRO A 264 4.78 -25.86 3.84
CA PRO A 264 5.73 -25.37 4.82
C PRO A 264 4.95 -24.63 5.91
N GLN A 265 5.06 -25.11 7.15
CA GLN A 265 4.49 -24.48 8.34
C GLN A 265 5.59 -23.75 9.11
N PRO A 266 5.25 -22.67 9.83
CA PRO A 266 6.20 -22.05 10.74
C PRO A 266 6.61 -23.03 11.84
N LEU A 267 7.80 -22.84 12.39
CA LEU A 267 8.23 -23.58 13.56
C LEU A 267 7.37 -23.19 14.77
N ASN A 268 7.07 -24.15 15.64
CA ASN A 268 6.34 -23.88 16.89
C ASN A 268 7.20 -23.18 17.96
N LEU A 269 8.50 -22.97 17.69
CA LEU A 269 9.44 -22.38 18.62
C LEU A 269 9.57 -20.89 18.39
N CYS A 270 9.20 -20.10 19.41
CA CYS A 270 9.56 -18.68 19.48
C CYS A 270 11.06 -18.51 19.42
N ARG A 271 11.53 -17.42 18.82
CA ARG A 271 12.94 -17.08 18.79
C ARG A 271 13.19 -15.88 19.69
N TRP A 272 13.88 -16.10 20.79
CA TRP A 272 14.03 -15.10 21.83
C TRP A 272 15.25 -14.22 21.58
N PHE A 273 15.05 -12.90 21.53
CA PHE A 273 16.14 -11.92 21.59
C PHE A 273 16.45 -11.51 23.01
N ILE A 274 17.73 -11.51 23.39
CA ILE A 274 18.20 -11.01 24.68
C ILE A 274 19.04 -9.77 24.43
N HIS A 275 18.65 -8.64 25.04
CA HIS A 275 19.50 -7.46 25.04
C HIS A 275 20.68 -7.72 25.97
N VAL A 276 21.88 -7.77 25.39
CA VAL A 276 23.13 -7.73 26.14
C VAL A 276 23.62 -6.29 26.06
N GLU A 277 23.88 -5.67 27.20
CA GLU A 277 24.53 -4.36 27.23
C GLU A 277 25.84 -4.46 26.46
N GLU A 278 26.19 -3.48 25.62
CA GLU A 278 27.47 -3.46 24.91
C GLU A 278 28.61 -3.41 25.94
N VAL A 279 29.04 -4.58 26.38
CA VAL A 279 30.27 -4.72 27.13
C VAL A 279 31.37 -4.56 26.10
N ILE A 280 32.22 -3.54 26.28
CA ILE A 280 33.45 -3.37 25.49
C ILE A 280 34.29 -4.62 25.73
N TYR A 281 34.16 -5.57 24.83
CA TYR A 281 34.98 -6.77 24.80
C TYR A 281 36.12 -6.50 23.82
N GLU A 282 37.35 -6.85 24.19
CA GLU A 282 38.38 -7.06 23.17
C GLU A 282 37.92 -8.28 22.39
N ASP A 283 37.44 -8.06 21.15
CA ASP A 283 37.17 -9.15 20.22
C ASP A 283 38.38 -10.08 20.22
N PHE A 284 38.20 -11.28 20.78
CA PHE A 284 39.11 -12.36 20.45
C PHE A 284 39.02 -12.47 18.94
N PRO A 285 40.15 -12.50 18.20
CA PRO A 285 40.08 -12.82 16.79
C PRO A 285 39.45 -14.20 16.73
N GLU A 286 38.15 -14.25 16.41
CA GLU A 286 37.51 -15.45 15.95
C GLU A 286 38.39 -15.84 14.77
N VAL A 287 39.17 -16.91 14.97
CA VAL A 287 39.73 -17.64 13.85
C VAL A 287 38.48 -18.18 13.20
N GLU A 288 37.86 -17.36 12.33
CA GLU A 288 36.90 -17.85 11.36
C GLU A 288 37.60 -19.08 10.78
N PRO A 289 37.02 -20.29 10.94
CA PRO A 289 37.55 -21.41 10.19
C PRO A 289 37.63 -20.90 8.76
N PRO A 290 38.72 -21.16 8.02
CA PRO A 290 38.82 -20.74 6.63
C PRO A 290 37.78 -21.54 5.83
N GLY A 291 36.51 -21.18 5.99
CA GLY A 291 35.46 -21.42 5.03
C GLY A 291 35.94 -20.70 3.80
N ASP A 292 36.09 -21.47 2.73
CA ASP A 292 36.58 -20.98 1.47
C ASP A 292 35.79 -19.70 1.10
N PRO A 293 36.41 -18.50 1.08
CA PRO A 293 35.71 -17.23 0.78
C PRO A 293 35.08 -17.22 -0.62
N TYR A 294 35.29 -18.29 -1.40
CA TYR A 294 34.80 -18.53 -2.73
C TYR A 294 33.46 -19.28 -2.82
N VAL A 295 32.84 -19.71 -1.72
CA VAL A 295 31.54 -20.42 -1.77
C VAL A 295 30.48 -19.71 -0.93
N GLN A 296 30.13 -18.48 -1.32
CA GLN A 296 28.85 -17.87 -0.91
C GLN A 296 27.74 -18.45 -1.79
N ASP A 297 26.81 -19.21 -1.20
CA ASP A 297 25.62 -19.65 -1.92
C ASP A 297 24.57 -18.52 -1.87
N PRO A 298 24.14 -17.94 -3.01
CA PRO A 298 23.09 -16.93 -3.05
C PRO A 298 21.75 -17.34 -2.43
N ARG A 299 21.56 -18.63 -2.13
CA ARG A 299 20.35 -19.21 -1.55
C ARG A 299 20.49 -19.61 -0.09
N ASP A 300 21.70 -19.58 0.47
CA ASP A 300 21.94 -19.93 1.87
C ASP A 300 22.44 -18.71 2.67
N GLU A 301 21.51 -18.10 3.44
CA GLU A 301 21.78 -16.93 4.29
C GLU A 301 22.96 -17.15 5.26
N VAL A 302 23.23 -18.40 5.67
CA VAL A 302 24.28 -18.74 6.64
C VAL A 302 25.68 -18.59 6.03
N THR A 303 25.79 -18.69 4.70
CA THR A 303 27.08 -18.57 3.99
C THR A 303 27.48 -17.14 3.66
N TRP A 304 26.62 -16.16 3.95
CA TRP A 304 26.84 -14.77 3.54
C TRP A 304 27.73 -14.02 4.51
N SER A 305 28.90 -13.59 4.03
CA SER A 305 29.73 -12.62 4.74
C SER A 305 29.32 -11.18 4.42
N GLN A 306 29.82 -10.25 5.22
CA GLN A 306 29.60 -8.81 5.00
C GLN A 306 30.22 -8.35 3.69
N TRP A 307 29.58 -7.39 3.04
CA TRP A 307 30.10 -6.75 1.86
C TRP A 307 31.34 -5.91 2.17
N PRO A 308 32.35 -5.91 1.30
CA PRO A 308 33.39 -4.89 1.31
C PRO A 308 32.79 -3.49 1.18
N ALA A 309 33.37 -2.49 1.88
CA ALA A 309 32.84 -1.12 1.92
C ALA A 309 32.58 -0.46 0.54
N HIS A 310 33.31 -0.86 -0.51
CA HIS A 310 33.11 -0.32 -1.86
C HIS A 310 31.82 -0.83 -2.52
N GLU A 311 31.34 -2.02 -2.14
CA GLU A 311 30.11 -2.64 -2.65
C GLU A 311 28.85 -2.05 -2.00
N HIS A 312 28.97 -1.29 -0.92
CA HIS A 312 27.88 -0.48 -0.36
C HIS A 312 27.45 0.67 -1.29
N LYS A 313 28.19 0.90 -2.39
CA LYS A 313 27.82 1.84 -3.45
C LYS A 313 27.28 1.07 -4.66
N PRO A 314 26.15 1.51 -5.26
CA PRO A 314 25.35 2.67 -4.88
C PRO A 314 24.43 2.40 -3.67
N PRO A 315 23.91 3.44 -2.99
CA PRO A 315 23.05 3.28 -1.80
C PRO A 315 21.73 2.58 -2.12
N LEU A 316 21.05 2.07 -1.09
CA LEU A 316 19.81 1.27 -1.21
C LEU A 316 18.78 1.93 -2.13
N SER A 317 18.43 3.21 -1.89
CA SER A 317 17.46 3.94 -2.71
C SER A 317 17.83 3.96 -4.20
N THR A 318 19.11 4.04 -4.53
CA THR A 318 19.58 3.97 -5.92
C THR A 318 19.39 2.56 -6.50
N ARG A 319 19.69 1.50 -5.76
CA ARG A 319 19.42 0.13 -6.23
C ARG A 319 17.93 -0.12 -6.44
N LEU A 320 17.07 0.41 -5.58
CA LEU A 320 15.61 0.31 -5.76
C LEU A 320 15.17 1.01 -7.05
N ARG A 321 15.68 2.22 -7.33
CA ARG A 321 15.43 2.92 -8.61
C ARG A 321 15.90 2.12 -9.81
N ASP A 322 17.15 1.66 -9.78
CA ASP A 322 17.77 0.99 -10.92
C ASP A 322 17.05 -0.33 -11.22
N ALA A 323 16.55 -1.02 -10.19
CA ALA A 323 15.70 -2.20 -10.37
C ALA A 323 14.39 -1.90 -11.12
N LEU A 324 13.77 -0.73 -10.92
CA LEU A 324 12.62 -0.30 -11.73
C LEU A 324 12.98 -0.13 -13.21
N GLU A 325 14.17 0.38 -13.52
CA GLU A 325 14.60 0.60 -14.91
C GLU A 325 14.85 -0.70 -15.66
N HIS A 326 15.54 -1.65 -15.02
CA HIS A 326 15.97 -2.90 -15.65
C HIS A 326 14.90 -4.00 -15.55
N ASN A 327 14.07 -3.98 -14.49
CA ASN A 327 13.01 -4.94 -14.23
C ASN A 327 13.48 -6.40 -14.04
N ASP A 328 14.77 -6.61 -13.72
CA ASP A 328 15.37 -7.95 -13.56
C ASP A 328 14.83 -8.71 -12.34
N PHE A 329 14.23 -7.99 -11.38
CA PHE A 329 13.61 -8.58 -10.20
C PHE A 329 12.31 -9.34 -10.53
N SER A 330 11.65 -9.06 -11.67
CA SER A 330 10.28 -9.52 -11.93
C SER A 330 10.20 -10.54 -13.07
N THR A 331 9.32 -11.53 -12.90
CA THR A 331 8.95 -12.49 -13.96
C THR A 331 8.00 -11.88 -15.00
N VAL A 332 7.39 -10.74 -14.71
CA VAL A 332 6.52 -9.98 -15.61
C VAL A 332 7.35 -9.12 -16.57
N PRO A 333 7.27 -9.33 -17.90
CA PRO A 333 8.00 -8.51 -18.86
C PRO A 333 7.46 -7.08 -18.95
N THR A 334 8.34 -6.08 -19.04
CA THR A 334 7.99 -4.65 -19.13
C THR A 334 7.02 -4.33 -20.26
N ALA A 335 7.08 -5.06 -21.38
CA ALA A 335 6.17 -4.90 -22.51
C ALA A 335 4.70 -5.14 -22.14
N ASN A 336 4.45 -6.04 -21.18
CA ASN A 336 3.12 -6.45 -20.73
C ASN A 336 2.52 -5.50 -19.68
N LEU A 337 3.34 -4.63 -19.07
CA LEU A 337 2.88 -3.75 -18.01
C LEU A 337 1.91 -2.68 -18.55
N PRO A 338 0.81 -2.39 -17.83
CA PRO A 338 -0.16 -1.39 -18.26
C PRO A 338 0.26 0.06 -17.96
N VAL A 339 1.45 0.25 -17.38
CA VAL A 339 2.06 1.54 -17.05
C VAL A 339 3.37 1.74 -17.81
N ALA A 340 3.80 2.98 -17.95
CA ALA A 340 5.11 3.33 -18.50
C ALA A 340 6.17 3.32 -17.38
N VAL A 341 6.76 2.16 -17.08
CA VAL A 341 7.81 2.00 -16.04
C VAL A 341 8.99 2.97 -16.21
N PRO A 342 9.51 3.23 -17.43
CA PRO A 342 10.58 4.21 -17.58
C PRO A 342 10.19 5.63 -17.14
N SER A 343 8.89 5.97 -17.16
CA SER A 343 8.39 7.25 -16.66
C SER A 343 8.34 7.26 -15.13
N ILE A 344 7.99 6.14 -14.50
CA ILE A 344 8.02 5.96 -13.03
C ILE A 344 9.47 6.07 -12.51
N ALA A 345 10.41 5.35 -13.14
CA ALA A 345 11.82 5.40 -12.75
C ALA A 345 12.43 6.81 -12.89
N LYS A 346 12.09 7.53 -13.98
CA LYS A 346 12.48 8.93 -14.14
C LYS A 346 11.87 9.85 -13.09
N ALA A 347 10.62 9.62 -12.69
CA ALA A 347 10.00 10.37 -11.60
C ALA A 347 10.74 10.12 -10.28
N ALA A 348 11.07 8.86 -9.98
CA ALA A 348 11.86 8.49 -8.80
C ALA A 348 13.27 9.10 -8.83
N GLN A 349 13.90 9.22 -10.00
CA GLN A 349 15.20 9.90 -10.15
C GLN A 349 15.12 11.40 -9.81
N ARG A 350 13.99 12.05 -10.08
CA ARG A 350 13.80 13.50 -9.81
C ARG A 350 13.46 13.80 -8.36
N CYS A 351 12.99 12.80 -7.61
CA CYS A 351 12.55 12.90 -6.23
C CYS A 351 13.35 11.93 -5.36
N PRO A 352 14.67 12.18 -5.18
CA PRO A 352 15.55 11.25 -4.48
C PRO A 352 15.19 11.09 -2.99
N ASP A 353 14.64 12.12 -2.35
CA ASP A 353 14.27 12.06 -0.94
C ASP A 353 13.03 11.19 -0.70
N GLU A 354 12.05 11.21 -1.61
CA GLU A 354 10.85 10.37 -1.57
C GLU A 354 11.23 8.89 -1.72
N LEU A 355 12.16 8.57 -2.62
CA LEU A 355 12.66 7.22 -2.75
C LEU A 355 13.55 6.80 -1.56
N LEU A 356 14.25 7.75 -0.96
CA LEU A 356 15.00 7.52 0.28
C LEU A 356 14.04 7.23 1.45
N LEU A 357 12.87 7.86 1.48
CA LEU A 357 11.82 7.58 2.46
C LEU A 357 11.18 6.20 2.26
N GLU A 358 10.93 5.80 1.02
CA GLU A 358 10.51 4.42 0.69
C GLU A 358 11.58 3.40 1.15
N ALA A 359 12.87 3.69 0.92
CA ALA A 359 13.96 2.85 1.38
C ALA A 359 14.02 2.77 2.92
N LEU A 360 13.76 3.87 3.63
CA LEU A 360 13.61 3.85 5.09
C LEU A 360 12.45 2.93 5.51
N GLY A 361 11.30 3.06 4.85
CA GLY A 361 10.13 2.22 5.13
C GLY A 361 10.43 0.73 4.99
N PHE A 362 11.07 0.32 3.88
CA PHE A 362 11.49 -1.08 3.71
C PHE A 362 12.57 -1.50 4.73
N SER A 363 13.45 -0.60 5.15
CA SER A 363 14.45 -0.88 6.19
C SER A 363 13.80 -1.11 7.56
N ILE A 364 12.76 -0.34 7.90
CA ILE A 364 11.92 -0.53 9.10
C ILE A 364 11.19 -1.88 9.02
N MET A 365 10.47 -2.14 7.93
CA MET A 365 9.70 -3.38 7.73
C MET A 365 10.58 -4.63 7.73
N SER A 366 11.83 -4.51 7.29
CA SER A 366 12.83 -5.59 7.29
C SER A 366 13.70 -5.65 8.55
N ARG A 367 13.50 -4.71 9.49
CA ARG A 367 14.22 -4.58 10.77
C ARG A 367 15.74 -4.45 10.61
N ASN A 368 16.20 -3.81 9.53
CA ASN A 368 17.62 -3.55 9.31
C ASN A 368 18.03 -2.23 10.00
N ILE A 369 18.49 -2.34 11.26
CA ILE A 369 18.82 -1.20 12.12
C ILE A 369 19.94 -0.34 11.51
N ASP A 370 20.98 -0.95 10.93
CA ASP A 370 22.09 -0.22 10.32
C ASP A 370 21.62 0.67 9.16
N GLN A 371 20.70 0.16 8.33
CA GLN A 371 20.11 0.96 7.25
C GLN A 371 19.16 2.04 7.76
N ILE A 372 18.40 1.77 8.84
CA ILE A 372 17.56 2.78 9.47
C ILE A 372 18.44 3.93 9.99
N HIS A 373 19.56 3.62 10.65
CA HIS A 373 20.52 4.61 11.13
C HIS A 373 21.07 5.45 9.98
N GLU A 374 21.59 4.81 8.93
CA GLU A 374 22.23 5.48 7.80
C GLU A 374 21.24 6.38 7.05
N ILE A 375 20.03 5.88 6.77
CA ILE A 375 19.02 6.61 6.01
C ILE A 375 18.41 7.74 6.86
N SER A 376 18.11 7.50 8.15
CA SER A 376 17.54 8.52 9.03
C SER A 376 18.51 9.68 9.23
N SER A 377 19.81 9.39 9.41
CA SER A 377 20.85 10.42 9.50
C SER A 377 20.90 11.31 8.25
N LYS A 378 20.76 10.72 7.05
CA LYS A 378 20.71 11.46 5.77
C LYS A 378 19.45 12.32 5.65
N LEU A 379 18.28 11.76 5.97
CA LEU A 379 17.00 12.49 5.92
C LEU A 379 16.99 13.66 6.90
N GLN A 380 17.55 13.47 8.10
CA GLN A 380 17.70 14.52 9.10
C GLN A 380 18.64 15.63 8.62
N ALA A 381 19.78 15.28 8.03
CA ALA A 381 20.71 16.24 7.42
C ALA A 381 20.04 17.07 6.30
N ASN A 382 19.13 16.45 5.54
CA ASN A 382 18.35 17.10 4.48
C ASN A 382 17.10 17.85 5.00
N LYS A 383 16.82 17.82 6.31
CA LYS A 383 15.61 18.39 6.95
C LYS A 383 14.30 17.86 6.36
N TYR A 384 14.29 16.60 5.91
CA TYR A 384 13.11 15.95 5.38
C TYR A 384 12.18 15.48 6.52
N THR A 385 10.87 15.53 6.30
CA THR A 385 9.88 15.11 7.31
C THR A 385 9.50 13.64 7.15
N PHE A 386 9.49 12.89 8.25
CA PHE A 386 9.16 11.46 8.26
C PHE A 386 7.65 11.16 8.22
N GLY A 387 6.79 12.19 8.31
CA GLY A 387 5.37 12.06 8.60
C GLY A 387 4.58 11.21 7.59
N ALA A 388 5.06 11.09 6.35
CA ALA A 388 4.37 10.33 5.31
C ALA A 388 4.32 8.80 5.55
N ILE A 389 5.28 8.25 6.31
CA ILE A 389 5.36 6.79 6.56
C ILE A 389 5.04 6.40 8.01
N PHE A 390 4.78 7.37 8.90
CA PHE A 390 4.55 7.15 10.34
C PHE A 390 5.53 6.13 10.94
N PRO A 391 6.84 6.42 10.96
CA PRO A 391 7.89 5.41 11.10
C PRO A 391 7.79 4.60 12.40
N LEU A 392 7.34 5.20 13.51
CA LEU A 392 7.13 4.48 14.77
C LEU A 392 5.92 3.54 14.72
N HIS A 393 4.83 3.93 14.05
CA HIS A 393 3.70 3.03 13.82
C HIS A 393 4.11 1.87 12.92
N LEU A 394 4.83 2.15 11.83
CA LEU A 394 5.35 1.12 10.92
C LEU A 394 6.29 0.15 11.65
N ALA A 395 7.15 0.65 12.55
CA ALA A 395 8.03 -0.19 13.36
C ALA A 395 7.24 -1.13 14.29
N ILE A 396 6.15 -0.65 14.88
CA ILE A 396 5.29 -1.46 15.75
C ILE A 396 4.50 -2.49 14.94
N GLU A 397 4.00 -2.11 13.76
CA GLU A 397 3.29 -3.03 12.86
C GLU A 397 4.18 -4.20 12.42
N TYR A 398 5.48 -3.99 12.24
CA TYR A 398 6.47 -5.01 11.89
C TYR A 398 7.36 -5.41 13.07
N LEU A 399 6.85 -5.28 14.30
CA LEU A 399 7.58 -5.61 15.51
C LEU A 399 8.05 -7.07 15.49
N ASP A 400 9.32 -7.28 15.82
CA ASP A 400 10.00 -8.58 15.77
C ASP A 400 10.81 -8.75 17.04
N GLY A 401 10.35 -9.62 17.93
CA GLY A 401 10.98 -9.96 19.21
C GLY A 401 12.20 -10.86 19.09
N TYR A 402 12.58 -11.30 17.89
CA TYR A 402 13.73 -12.17 17.64
C TYR A 402 14.99 -11.43 17.22
N LYS A 403 14.94 -10.55 16.21
CA LYS A 403 16.17 -9.91 15.71
C LYS A 403 16.38 -8.50 16.25
N SER A 404 15.30 -7.79 16.52
CA SER A 404 15.36 -6.37 16.89
C SER A 404 14.76 -6.08 18.25
N CYS A 405 13.77 -6.84 18.72
CA CYS A 405 12.95 -6.50 19.88
C CYS A 405 12.44 -5.05 19.76
N CYS A 406 12.87 -4.14 20.63
CA CYS A 406 12.56 -2.70 20.56
C CYS A 406 13.58 -1.85 19.77
N GLY A 407 14.65 -2.45 19.25
CA GLY A 407 15.80 -1.76 18.66
C GLY A 407 15.43 -0.83 17.50
N VAL A 408 14.49 -1.23 16.64
CA VAL A 408 13.97 -0.37 15.56
C VAL A 408 13.29 0.89 16.14
N VAL A 409 12.47 0.74 17.17
CA VAL A 409 11.79 1.86 17.85
C VAL A 409 12.83 2.77 18.52
N ALA A 410 13.80 2.18 19.22
CA ALA A 410 14.88 2.93 19.86
C ALA A 410 15.70 3.75 18.84
N GLU A 411 16.10 3.13 17.73
CA GLU A 411 16.86 3.79 16.67
C GLU A 411 16.09 4.98 16.08
N LEU A 412 14.81 4.77 15.73
CA LEU A 412 13.98 5.85 15.19
C LEU A 412 13.83 7.02 16.16
N LEU A 413 13.65 6.75 17.45
CA LEU A 413 13.51 7.80 18.48
C LEU A 413 14.77 8.67 18.63
N GLN A 414 15.95 8.15 18.28
CA GLN A 414 17.21 8.91 18.27
C GLN A 414 17.28 9.90 17.10
N HIS A 415 16.69 9.56 15.96
CA HIS A 415 16.77 10.38 14.73
C HIS A 415 15.53 11.27 14.46
N LEU A 416 14.45 11.11 15.22
CA LEU A 416 13.26 11.93 15.04
C LEU A 416 13.54 13.42 15.35
N PRO A 417 13.13 14.35 14.46
CA PRO A 417 13.49 15.75 14.57
C PRO A 417 12.81 16.45 15.75
N TYR A 418 13.50 17.44 16.31
CA TYR A 418 12.96 18.32 17.37
C TYR A 418 12.41 19.63 16.76
N PRO A 419 11.25 20.16 17.23
CA PRO A 419 10.37 19.57 18.23
C PRO A 419 9.62 18.36 17.67
N ARG A 420 9.60 17.27 18.44
CA ARG A 420 8.75 16.10 18.15
C ARG A 420 7.32 16.64 18.03
N THR A 421 6.65 16.40 16.89
CA THR A 421 5.26 16.82 16.68
C THR A 421 4.31 15.68 17.05
N ARG A 422 3.09 16.02 17.48
CA ARG A 422 2.06 15.02 17.84
C ARG A 422 1.71 14.06 16.68
N GLU A 423 2.00 14.49 15.45
CA GLU A 423 1.87 13.70 14.21
C GLU A 423 2.75 12.45 14.19
N ILE A 424 3.78 12.36 15.03
CA ILE A 424 4.59 11.15 15.19
C ILE A 424 3.87 10.10 16.04
N TYR A 425 3.00 10.55 16.96
CA TYR A 425 2.30 9.71 17.93
C TYR A 425 0.94 9.21 17.43
N LEU A 426 0.33 9.91 16.48
CA LEU A 426 -0.96 9.57 15.89
C LEU A 426 -0.81 9.26 14.40
N ASN A 427 -1.35 8.12 13.96
CA ASN A 427 -1.44 7.80 12.54
C ASN A 427 -2.69 8.44 11.89
N GLU A 428 -2.89 8.19 10.60
CA GLU A 428 -4.04 8.72 9.84
C GLU A 428 -5.40 8.22 10.31
N ALA A 429 -5.46 7.04 10.94
CA ALA A 429 -6.66 6.52 11.56
C ALA A 429 -6.93 7.13 12.95
N GLY A 430 -6.01 7.95 13.46
CA GLY A 430 -6.07 8.51 14.81
C GLY A 430 -5.68 7.51 15.90
N HIS A 431 -5.05 6.39 15.54
CA HIS A 431 -4.46 5.45 16.50
C HIS A 431 -3.19 6.04 17.09
N THR A 432 -3.04 5.88 18.40
CA THR A 432 -1.80 6.14 19.14
C THR A 432 -0.78 5.03 18.92
N LEU A 433 0.48 5.23 19.32
CA LEU A 433 1.48 4.17 19.30
C LEU A 433 1.12 3.01 20.25
N ILE A 434 0.45 3.30 21.37
CA ILE A 434 -0.09 2.28 22.27
C ILE A 434 -1.20 1.47 21.60
N ASP A 435 -2.06 2.13 20.81
CA ASP A 435 -3.09 1.45 20.02
C ASP A 435 -2.48 0.51 18.98
N SER A 436 -1.42 0.94 18.29
CA SER A 436 -0.70 0.08 17.35
C SER A 436 -0.07 -1.15 18.04
N LEU A 437 0.38 -1.03 19.29
CA LEU A 437 0.85 -2.18 20.07
C LEU A 437 -0.30 -3.13 20.40
N MET A 438 -1.47 -2.62 20.79
CA MET A 438 -2.67 -3.44 21.03
C MET A 438 -3.13 -4.18 19.78
N ILE A 439 -3.17 -3.49 18.63
CA ILE A 439 -3.44 -4.10 17.32
C ILE A 439 -2.44 -5.22 17.04
N SER A 440 -1.15 -4.97 17.29
CA SER A 440 -0.09 -5.95 17.05
C SER A 440 -0.26 -7.21 17.92
N ILE A 441 -0.63 -7.04 19.19
CA ILE A 441 -0.94 -8.15 20.10
C ILE A 441 -2.12 -8.98 19.57
N LEU A 442 -3.25 -8.34 19.23
CA LEU A 442 -4.44 -9.03 18.73
C LEU A 442 -4.17 -9.73 17.40
N LYS A 443 -3.45 -9.05 16.49
CA LYS A 443 -3.01 -9.61 15.21
C LYS A 443 -2.25 -10.92 15.40
N SER A 444 -1.32 -10.99 16.35
CA SER A 444 -0.43 -12.13 16.52
C SER A 444 -0.97 -13.24 17.43
N HIS A 445 -1.89 -12.92 18.35
CA HIS A 445 -2.28 -13.84 19.42
C HIS A 445 -3.78 -14.11 19.53
N SER A 446 -4.58 -13.64 18.56
CA SER A 446 -6.02 -13.88 18.54
C SER A 446 -6.59 -14.17 17.15
N SER A 447 -7.84 -14.63 17.12
CA SER A 447 -8.65 -14.76 15.90
C SER A 447 -9.48 -13.50 15.59
N MET A 448 -9.23 -12.38 16.29
CA MET A 448 -9.99 -11.14 16.10
C MET A 448 -9.93 -10.63 14.66
N LYS A 449 -11.05 -10.10 14.16
CA LYS A 449 -11.07 -9.37 12.89
C LYS A 449 -10.70 -7.90 13.14
N HIS A 450 -10.04 -7.28 12.16
CA HIS A 450 -9.64 -5.87 12.22
C HIS A 450 -10.85 -4.92 12.35
N ALA A 451 -12.00 -5.26 11.75
CA ALA A 451 -13.22 -4.45 11.79
C ALA A 451 -13.82 -4.37 13.20
N ASP A 452 -13.64 -5.41 14.02
CA ASP A 452 -14.13 -5.44 15.39
C ASP A 452 -13.28 -4.55 16.32
N VAL A 453 -11.99 -4.40 16.00
CA VAL A 453 -11.06 -3.51 16.71
C VAL A 453 -11.33 -2.04 16.38
N ASP A 454 -11.46 -1.73 15.09
CA ASP A 454 -11.85 -0.40 14.61
C ASP A 454 -12.57 -0.48 13.26
N ILE A 455 -13.70 0.22 13.17
CA ILE A 455 -14.51 0.34 11.96
C ILE A 455 -13.74 1.01 10.80
N SER A 456 -12.74 1.85 11.10
CA SER A 456 -11.87 2.44 10.08
C SER A 456 -11.06 1.39 9.30
N LEU A 457 -10.90 0.20 9.88
CA LEU A 457 -10.16 -0.91 9.29
C LEU A 457 -11.05 -1.88 8.50
N LYS A 458 -12.38 -1.70 8.47
CA LYS A 458 -13.33 -2.67 7.91
C LYS A 458 -13.09 -3.07 6.44
N ASP A 459 -12.48 -2.16 5.68
CA ASP A 459 -12.19 -2.37 4.25
C ASP A 459 -10.82 -3.04 4.03
N ASN A 460 -10.06 -3.27 5.11
CA ASN A 460 -8.79 -3.97 5.05
C ASN A 460 -9.01 -5.48 4.90
N VAL A 461 -8.05 -6.16 4.26
CA VAL A 461 -8.11 -7.63 4.11
C VAL A 461 -7.66 -8.33 5.38
N ARG A 462 -6.67 -7.73 6.04
CA ARG A 462 -5.86 -8.29 7.11
C ARG A 462 -5.24 -7.16 7.92
N PHE A 463 -4.62 -7.46 9.05
CA PHE A 463 -3.88 -6.44 9.79
C PHE A 463 -2.59 -6.05 9.07
N ALA A 464 -2.15 -4.80 9.24
CA ALA A 464 -0.85 -4.36 8.73
C ALA A 464 0.31 -5.14 9.42
N GLY A 465 1.31 -5.51 8.63
CA GLY A 465 2.48 -6.25 9.08
C GLY A 465 2.21 -7.70 9.51
N GLU A 466 1.09 -8.32 9.11
CA GLU A 466 0.77 -9.72 9.44
C GLU A 466 1.73 -10.74 8.80
N GLU A 467 2.47 -10.31 7.79
CA GLU A 467 3.61 -11.03 7.24
C GLU A 467 4.78 -11.24 8.24
N VAL A 468 4.80 -10.56 9.39
CA VAL A 468 5.83 -10.70 10.43
C VAL A 468 5.20 -11.17 11.74
N ASP A 469 5.74 -12.25 12.29
CA ASP A 469 5.39 -12.75 13.63
C ASP A 469 6.20 -12.02 14.69
N ILE A 470 5.54 -11.50 15.72
CA ILE A 470 6.20 -10.78 16.81
C ILE A 470 7.13 -11.71 17.62
N CYS A 471 6.84 -13.01 17.72
CA CYS A 471 7.75 -13.98 18.37
C CYS A 471 8.86 -14.50 17.40
N GLY A 472 8.97 -13.94 16.19
CA GLY A 472 10.06 -14.19 15.24
C GLY A 472 10.01 -15.54 14.50
N ARG A 473 8.85 -16.20 14.48
CA ARG A 473 8.69 -17.53 13.84
C ARG A 473 8.62 -17.47 12.32
N TRP A 474 8.15 -16.35 11.77
CA TRP A 474 8.15 -16.07 10.33
C TRP A 474 8.25 -14.57 10.04
N ASP A 475 8.67 -14.26 8.81
CA ASP A 475 8.59 -12.96 8.18
C ASP A 475 8.16 -13.09 6.70
N ALA A 476 8.08 -11.98 5.97
CA ALA A 476 7.61 -11.97 4.57
C ALA A 476 8.44 -12.85 3.62
N ASP A 477 9.71 -13.12 3.95
CA ASP A 477 10.64 -13.94 3.16
C ASP A 477 10.61 -15.43 3.56
N SER A 478 9.89 -15.76 4.64
CA SER A 478 9.75 -17.15 5.09
C SER A 478 8.95 -18.00 4.09
N PRO A 479 9.42 -19.23 3.74
CA PRO A 479 8.76 -20.07 2.74
C PRO A 479 7.28 -20.36 3.03
N CYS A 480 6.90 -20.51 4.31
CA CYS A 480 5.52 -20.70 4.74
C CYS A 480 4.62 -19.51 4.35
N MET A 481 5.06 -18.28 4.64
CA MET A 481 4.33 -17.05 4.32
C MET A 481 4.21 -16.85 2.80
N ARG A 482 5.32 -17.03 2.08
CA ARG A 482 5.33 -16.91 0.61
C ARG A 482 4.38 -17.92 -0.05
N ARG A 483 4.34 -19.15 0.48
CA ARG A 483 3.42 -20.18 -0.01
C ARG A 483 1.96 -19.83 0.28
N LEU A 484 1.66 -19.43 1.52
CA LEU A 484 0.33 -19.01 1.95
C LEU A 484 -0.25 -17.92 1.02
N LEU A 485 0.54 -16.90 0.73
CA LEU A 485 0.15 -15.81 -0.18
C LEU A 485 -0.01 -16.29 -1.63
N SER A 486 0.87 -17.16 -2.13
CA SER A 486 0.72 -17.72 -3.48
C SER A 486 -0.53 -18.58 -3.68
N ASP A 487 -0.98 -19.23 -2.59
CA ASP A 487 -2.21 -20.03 -2.54
C ASP A 487 -3.47 -19.15 -2.40
N GLY A 488 -3.33 -17.82 -2.39
CA GLY A 488 -4.44 -16.86 -2.37
C GLY A 488 -5.03 -16.62 -0.98
N THR A 489 -4.34 -17.03 0.09
CA THR A 489 -4.76 -16.80 1.48
C THR A 489 -4.08 -15.53 2.00
N PRO A 490 -4.83 -14.43 2.26
CA PRO A 490 -4.22 -13.16 2.66
C PRO A 490 -3.80 -13.13 4.14
N CYS A 491 -4.53 -13.82 5.02
CA CYS A 491 -4.31 -13.80 6.46
C CYS A 491 -3.57 -15.05 6.94
N THR A 492 -2.78 -14.89 7.99
CA THR A 492 -2.15 -16.00 8.70
C THR A 492 -3.21 -16.93 9.28
N PRO A 493 -3.08 -18.25 9.07
CA PRO A 493 -3.96 -19.22 9.71
C PRO A 493 -3.90 -19.11 11.24
N PHE A 494 -5.04 -19.30 11.90
CA PHE A 494 -5.12 -19.16 13.35
C PHE A 494 -4.30 -20.22 14.09
N ASP A 495 -4.16 -21.42 13.53
CA ASP A 495 -3.31 -22.52 14.04
C ASP A 495 -1.81 -22.21 13.98
N TRP A 496 -1.39 -21.16 13.26
CA TRP A 496 -0.02 -20.65 13.33
C TRP A 496 0.20 -19.74 14.53
N LYS A 497 -0.86 -19.25 15.16
CA LYS A 497 -0.76 -18.35 16.31
C LYS A 497 -0.67 -19.18 17.59
N HIS A 498 -0.10 -18.58 18.62
CA HIS A 498 -0.09 -19.14 19.98
C HIS A 498 -0.38 -18.00 20.96
N LYS A 499 -0.54 -18.34 22.24
CA LYS A 499 -0.78 -17.36 23.31
C LYS A 499 0.21 -16.20 23.32
N PHE A 500 -0.12 -15.10 23.98
CA PHE A 500 0.78 -13.95 24.10
C PHE A 500 2.08 -14.32 24.84
N CYS A 501 3.11 -14.68 24.05
CA CYS A 501 4.32 -15.38 24.51
C CYS A 501 5.31 -14.46 25.22
N HIS A 502 6.30 -15.02 25.94
CA HIS A 502 7.38 -14.24 26.57
C HIS A 502 8.14 -13.35 25.59
N THR A 503 8.45 -13.85 24.39
CA THR A 503 9.18 -13.10 23.35
C THR A 503 8.38 -11.87 22.90
N SER A 504 7.09 -12.04 22.54
CA SER A 504 6.22 -10.92 22.21
C SER A 504 6.03 -9.97 23.38
N THR A 505 5.86 -10.51 24.59
CA THR A 505 5.67 -9.71 25.81
C THR A 505 6.87 -8.78 26.01
N GLN A 506 8.09 -9.31 25.90
CA GLN A 506 9.30 -8.51 25.99
C GLN A 506 9.35 -7.43 24.91
N ALA A 507 9.08 -7.77 23.65
CA ALA A 507 9.10 -6.81 22.54
C ALA A 507 8.12 -5.66 22.74
N VAL A 508 6.89 -5.96 23.19
CA VAL A 508 5.87 -4.96 23.52
C VAL A 508 6.30 -4.11 24.70
N CYS A 509 6.70 -4.73 25.81
CA CYS A 509 7.06 -4.01 27.05
C CYS A 509 8.28 -3.10 26.84
N HIS A 510 9.31 -3.58 26.15
CA HIS A 510 10.48 -2.78 25.81
C HIS A 510 10.12 -1.64 24.86
N SER A 511 9.21 -1.86 23.90
CA SER A 511 8.71 -0.78 23.03
C SER A 511 7.98 0.29 23.84
N ILE A 512 7.10 -0.08 24.79
CA ILE A 512 6.46 0.87 25.71
C ILE A 512 7.52 1.67 26.48
N ALA A 513 8.56 1.02 26.99
CA ALA A 513 9.65 1.67 27.71
C ALA A 513 10.41 2.68 26.83
N MET A 514 10.75 2.30 25.59
CA MET A 514 11.41 3.19 24.64
C MET A 514 10.53 4.39 24.28
N LEU A 515 9.24 4.17 24.03
CA LEU A 515 8.29 5.24 23.73
C LEU A 515 8.17 6.22 24.91
N ASN A 516 8.07 5.71 26.15
CA ASN A 516 8.00 6.58 27.33
C ASN A 516 9.29 7.39 27.55
N ALA A 517 10.46 6.79 27.31
CA ALA A 517 11.74 7.50 27.40
C ALA A 517 11.92 8.52 26.25
N GLY A 518 11.39 8.19 25.07
CA GLY A 518 11.61 8.92 23.83
C GLY A 518 10.48 9.87 23.42
N LEU A 519 9.38 10.01 24.17
CA LEU A 519 8.28 10.91 23.80
C LEU A 519 7.85 11.79 24.98
N PRO A 520 7.21 12.94 24.72
CA PRO A 520 6.61 13.74 25.79
C PRO A 520 5.61 12.92 26.61
N HIS A 521 5.80 12.92 27.93
CA HIS A 521 5.00 12.12 28.86
C HIS A 521 3.49 12.43 28.77
N SER A 522 3.11 13.69 28.54
CA SER A 522 1.71 14.09 28.37
C SER A 522 1.04 13.41 27.19
N TRP A 523 1.77 13.08 26.11
CA TRP A 523 1.18 12.40 24.97
C TRP A 523 0.79 10.97 25.29
N MET A 524 1.65 10.27 26.03
CA MET A 524 1.44 8.86 26.42
C MET A 524 0.23 8.73 27.36
N ILE A 525 0.09 9.65 28.32
CA ILE A 525 -0.94 9.54 29.37
C ILE A 525 -2.26 10.22 28.99
N GLU A 526 -2.21 11.41 28.39
CA GLU A 526 -3.40 12.26 28.24
C GLU A 526 -4.10 12.08 26.89
N THR A 527 -3.46 11.41 25.92
CA THR A 527 -4.06 11.21 24.60
C THR A 527 -5.04 10.04 24.64
N PRO A 528 -6.34 10.27 24.36
CA PRO A 528 -7.30 9.18 24.30
C PRO A 528 -6.98 8.21 23.16
N SER A 529 -7.32 6.95 23.34
CA SER A 529 -7.13 5.88 22.37
C SER A 529 -7.98 6.10 21.11
N GLY A 530 -7.43 5.75 19.96
CA GLY A 530 -8.14 5.66 18.68
C GLY A 530 -8.92 4.36 18.49
N LEU A 531 -8.74 3.36 19.37
CA LEU A 531 -9.40 2.05 19.26
C LEU A 531 -10.79 2.05 19.89
N TYR A 532 -11.63 1.12 19.42
CA TYR A 532 -12.96 0.86 19.97
C TYR A 532 -13.84 2.12 20.07
N ILE A 533 -13.58 3.12 19.20
CA ILE A 533 -14.39 4.33 19.17
C ILE A 533 -15.81 3.95 18.78
N ARG A 534 -16.76 4.44 19.57
CA ARG A 534 -18.19 4.28 19.32
C ARG A 534 -18.88 5.64 19.47
N ARG A 535 -19.99 5.83 18.78
CA ARG A 535 -20.84 7.01 18.95
C ARG A 535 -22.21 6.57 19.43
N CYS A 536 -22.70 7.19 20.49
CA CYS A 536 -24.08 6.98 20.91
C CYS A 536 -25.01 7.64 19.89
N PHE A 537 -25.90 6.85 19.26
CA PHE A 537 -26.86 7.38 18.29
C PHE A 537 -28.00 8.18 18.94
N VAL A 538 -28.22 8.02 20.25
CA VAL A 538 -29.27 8.75 20.99
C VAL A 538 -28.80 10.15 21.38
N CYS A 539 -27.65 10.28 22.05
CA CYS A 539 -27.16 11.58 22.55
C CYS A 539 -26.01 12.18 21.72
N GLY A 540 -25.48 11.44 20.74
CA GLY A 540 -24.39 11.88 19.88
C GLY A 540 -22.99 11.82 20.51
N LEU A 541 -22.85 11.40 21.78
CA LEU A 541 -21.57 11.35 22.49
C LEU A 541 -20.58 10.41 21.80
N LYS A 542 -19.35 10.91 21.55
CA LYS A 542 -18.22 10.11 21.09
C LYS A 542 -17.59 9.42 22.30
N MET A 543 -17.85 8.13 22.45
CA MET A 543 -17.25 7.29 23.48
C MET A 543 -15.84 6.92 23.04
N GLN A 544 -14.85 7.51 23.70
CA GLN A 544 -13.44 7.33 23.40
C GLN A 544 -12.71 6.88 24.67
N LEU A 545 -12.04 5.75 24.57
CA LEU A 545 -11.35 5.11 25.68
C LEU A 545 -10.03 5.82 26.02
N GLN A 546 -9.57 5.70 27.26
CA GLN A 546 -8.18 6.01 27.62
C GLN A 546 -7.30 4.77 27.37
N PRO A 547 -5.95 4.92 27.31
CA PRO A 547 -5.06 3.79 27.02
C PRO A 547 -5.29 2.55 27.90
N LEU A 548 -5.52 2.71 29.22
CA LEU A 548 -5.80 1.58 30.11
C LEU A 548 -7.17 0.94 29.84
N HIS A 549 -8.21 1.70 29.47
CA HIS A 549 -9.49 1.12 29.07
C HIS A 549 -9.35 0.31 27.77
N SER A 550 -8.59 0.81 26.79
CA SER A 550 -8.33 0.05 25.55
C SER A 550 -7.54 -1.23 25.82
N LEU A 551 -6.62 -1.22 26.80
CA LEU A 551 -5.93 -2.42 27.26
C LEU A 551 -6.89 -3.43 27.88
N VAL A 552 -7.84 -2.98 28.71
CA VAL A 552 -8.89 -3.85 29.29
C VAL A 552 -9.72 -4.53 28.20
N VAL A 553 -10.14 -3.78 27.18
CA VAL A 553 -10.90 -4.34 26.05
C VAL A 553 -10.05 -5.30 25.22
N THR A 554 -8.77 -4.97 25.00
CA THR A 554 -7.80 -5.86 24.34
C THR A 554 -7.61 -7.16 25.12
N ALA A 555 -7.47 -7.09 26.45
CA ALA A 555 -7.37 -8.26 27.33
C ALA A 555 -8.62 -9.14 27.26
N PHE A 556 -9.80 -8.53 27.24
CA PHE A 556 -11.07 -9.24 27.07
C PHE A 556 -11.17 -9.94 25.70
N HIS A 557 -10.76 -9.28 24.61
CA HIS A 557 -10.74 -9.91 23.29
C HIS A 557 -9.69 -11.01 23.18
N LEU A 558 -8.51 -10.83 23.80
CA LEU A 558 -7.53 -11.90 23.90
C LEU A 558 -8.14 -13.11 24.58
N ALA A 559 -8.84 -12.95 25.71
CA ALA A 559 -9.47 -14.07 26.39
C ALA A 559 -10.54 -14.77 25.54
N ASN A 560 -11.40 -14.02 24.86
CA ASN A 560 -12.52 -14.58 24.06
C ASN A 560 -12.13 -15.17 22.71
N HIS A 561 -11.02 -14.70 22.13
CA HIS A 561 -10.55 -15.10 20.81
C HIS A 561 -9.13 -15.67 20.90
N SER A 562 -8.81 -16.24 22.07
CA SER A 562 -7.48 -16.70 22.47
C SER A 562 -7.02 -17.91 21.67
N CYS A 563 -5.71 -17.98 21.49
CA CYS A 563 -5.04 -19.25 21.17
C CYS A 563 -5.14 -20.22 22.35
N GLN A 564 -4.89 -21.50 22.11
CA GLN A 564 -4.81 -22.50 23.18
C GLN A 564 -3.79 -22.11 24.26
N ASP A 565 -4.08 -22.46 25.51
CA ASP A 565 -3.26 -22.21 26.70
C ASP A 565 -3.06 -20.72 27.08
N GLU A 566 -3.88 -19.81 26.57
CA GLU A 566 -3.82 -18.39 26.93
C GLU A 566 -4.12 -18.18 28.42
N ASP A 567 -3.18 -17.56 29.13
CA ASP A 567 -3.20 -17.35 30.58
C ASP A 567 -3.22 -15.85 30.94
N LEU A 568 -3.28 -14.97 29.94
CA LEU A 568 -3.23 -13.51 30.04
C LEU A 568 -1.95 -12.98 30.68
N PHE A 569 -0.88 -13.79 30.79
CA PHE A 569 0.40 -13.35 31.33
C PHE A 569 0.98 -12.15 30.56
N GLY A 570 0.97 -12.20 29.23
CA GLY A 570 1.56 -11.14 28.43
C GLY A 570 0.85 -9.80 28.57
N ILE A 571 -0.50 -9.81 28.64
CA ILE A 571 -1.27 -8.57 28.78
C ILE A 571 -1.18 -8.00 30.20
N LEU A 572 -1.01 -8.86 31.21
CA LEU A 572 -0.65 -8.46 32.58
C LEU A 572 0.69 -7.72 32.62
N ALA A 573 1.71 -8.21 31.93
CA ALA A 573 3.00 -7.55 31.85
C ALA A 573 2.90 -6.17 31.16
N ALA A 574 2.10 -6.06 30.09
CA ALA A 574 1.83 -4.78 29.44
C ALA A 574 1.12 -3.80 30.38
N LEU A 575 0.15 -4.26 31.18
CA LEU A 575 -0.51 -3.46 32.21
C LEU A 575 0.50 -2.92 33.24
N LEU A 576 1.32 -3.80 33.81
CA LEU A 576 2.34 -3.42 34.78
C LEU A 576 3.34 -2.40 34.21
N CYS A 577 3.72 -2.56 32.93
CA CYS A 577 4.56 -1.58 32.25
C CYS A 577 3.88 -0.22 32.16
N LEU A 578 2.64 -0.12 31.67
CA LEU A 578 1.93 1.15 31.57
C LEU A 578 1.75 1.81 32.95
N LEU A 579 1.42 1.04 34.00
CA LEU A 579 1.31 1.56 35.36
C LEU A 579 2.67 2.07 35.88
N SER A 580 3.76 1.34 35.63
CA SER A 580 5.11 1.76 36.02
C SER A 580 5.55 3.06 35.34
N PHE A 581 4.98 3.37 34.16
CA PHE A 581 5.18 4.61 33.42
C PHE A 581 4.09 5.67 33.68
N GLY A 582 3.32 5.54 34.75
CA GLY A 582 2.47 6.62 35.27
C GLY A 582 1.06 6.72 34.68
N HIS A 583 0.60 5.72 33.91
CA HIS A 583 -0.80 5.69 33.48
C HIS A 583 -1.73 5.54 34.71
N ASP A 584 -2.72 6.42 34.85
CA ASP A 584 -3.61 6.45 36.04
C ASP A 584 -4.79 5.46 35.90
N PRO A 585 -4.86 4.40 36.72
CA PRO A 585 -5.97 3.43 36.70
C PRO A 585 -7.29 4.01 37.26
N ARG A 586 -7.27 5.22 37.81
CA ARG A 586 -8.47 5.93 38.28
C ARG A 586 -9.05 6.85 37.20
N SER A 587 -8.36 7.01 36.08
CA SER A 587 -8.89 7.75 34.94
C SER A 587 -10.21 7.14 34.47
N THR A 588 -11.11 7.97 33.98
CA THR A 588 -12.46 7.55 33.60
C THR A 588 -12.73 7.87 32.14
N ALA A 589 -13.49 7.01 31.46
CA ALA A 589 -13.97 7.23 30.09
C ALA A 589 -15.48 6.97 30.01
N ASP A 590 -16.15 7.61 29.06
CA ASP A 590 -17.55 7.30 28.73
C ASP A 590 -17.59 6.01 27.91
N VAL A 591 -18.26 4.99 28.44
CA VAL A 591 -18.27 3.63 27.90
C VAL A 591 -19.69 3.08 27.82
N SER A 592 -19.99 2.36 26.74
CA SER A 592 -21.17 1.50 26.64
C SER A 592 -20.72 0.06 26.41
N ILE A 593 -20.99 -0.82 27.36
CA ILE A 593 -20.61 -2.24 27.29
C ILE A 593 -21.27 -2.91 26.09
N ALA A 594 -22.55 -2.61 25.85
CA ALA A 594 -23.29 -3.14 24.70
C ALA A 594 -22.62 -2.74 23.37
N ALA A 595 -22.21 -1.47 23.24
CA ALA A 595 -21.55 -0.99 22.01
C ALA A 595 -20.12 -1.52 21.82
N LEU A 596 -19.43 -1.88 22.91
CA LEU A 596 -18.08 -2.47 22.85
C LEU A 596 -18.10 -3.95 22.47
N ILE A 597 -19.08 -4.71 22.96
CA ILE A 597 -19.18 -6.15 22.69
C ILE A 597 -19.87 -6.44 21.35
N GLN A 598 -20.69 -5.51 20.84
CA GLN A 598 -21.33 -5.66 19.52
C GLN A 598 -20.28 -5.78 18.40
N THR A 599 -20.36 -6.89 17.66
CA THR A 599 -19.64 -7.09 16.39
C THR A 599 -20.29 -6.29 15.28
N VAL A 600 -19.51 -5.89 14.27
CA VAL A 600 -19.99 -5.08 13.13
C VAL A 600 -21.15 -5.74 12.38
N ASP A 601 -21.29 -7.07 12.45
CA ASP A 601 -22.35 -7.83 11.77
C ASP A 601 -23.73 -7.79 12.49
N ALA A 602 -23.83 -7.16 13.68
CA ALA A 602 -25.05 -7.09 14.48
C ALA A 602 -25.79 -5.76 14.29
N ASP A 603 -26.31 -5.51 13.09
CA ASP A 603 -26.90 -4.22 12.66
C ASP A 603 -28.31 -3.89 13.25
N ASP A 604 -28.91 -4.76 14.08
CA ASP A 604 -30.35 -4.67 14.41
C ASP A 604 -30.70 -4.53 15.91
N ILE A 605 -30.02 -3.66 16.65
CA ILE A 605 -30.48 -3.31 18.01
C ILE A 605 -30.56 -1.78 18.18
N GLU A 606 -31.76 -1.29 18.47
CA GLU A 606 -32.00 0.07 18.98
C GLU A 606 -31.30 0.23 20.34
N VAL A 607 -30.01 0.62 20.32
CA VAL A 607 -29.23 0.82 21.53
C VAL A 607 -29.72 2.10 22.22
N LEU A 608 -30.52 1.92 23.28
CA LEU A 608 -30.83 2.98 24.24
C LEU A 608 -29.53 3.64 24.74
N CYS A 609 -29.62 4.90 25.18
CA CYS A 609 -28.49 5.62 25.75
C CYS A 609 -28.07 4.98 27.09
N ALA A 610 -27.15 4.01 27.03
CA ALA A 610 -26.69 3.23 28.18
C ALA A 610 -25.19 3.44 28.47
N HIS A 611 -24.63 4.57 28.03
CA HIS A 611 -23.24 4.88 28.32
C HIS A 611 -23.09 5.38 29.76
N GLU A 612 -21.99 4.99 30.40
CA GLU A 612 -21.65 5.38 31.76
C GLU A 612 -20.16 5.69 31.87
N LYS A 613 -19.79 6.46 32.87
CA LYS A 613 -18.41 6.87 33.10
C LYS A 613 -17.71 5.84 33.99
N LEU A 614 -16.80 5.06 33.42
CA LEU A 614 -16.14 3.93 34.10
C LEU A 614 -14.63 4.16 34.21
N THR A 615 -14.03 3.65 35.28
CA THR A 615 -12.57 3.41 35.36
C THR A 615 -12.20 2.13 34.59
N PRO A 616 -10.92 1.88 34.28
CA PRO A 616 -10.46 0.58 33.78
C PRO A 616 -10.93 -0.60 34.63
N ALA A 617 -10.84 -0.50 35.96
CA ALA A 617 -11.34 -1.52 36.89
C ALA A 617 -12.86 -1.73 36.75
N GLY A 618 -13.63 -0.63 36.76
CA GLY A 618 -15.10 -0.70 36.59
C GLY A 618 -15.52 -1.26 35.23
N LEU A 619 -14.77 -0.96 34.16
CA LEU A 619 -14.96 -1.56 32.85
C LEU A 619 -14.71 -3.07 32.89
N ALA A 620 -13.60 -3.50 33.50
CA ALA A 620 -13.26 -4.91 33.61
C ALA A 620 -14.29 -5.68 34.45
N GLU A 621 -14.82 -5.10 35.53
CA GLU A 621 -15.93 -5.66 36.30
C GLU A 621 -17.20 -5.82 35.47
N ARG A 622 -17.58 -4.82 34.69
CA ARG A 622 -18.77 -4.89 33.84
C ARG A 622 -18.62 -5.91 32.70
N LEU A 623 -17.46 -5.98 32.05
CA LEU A 623 -17.16 -7.05 31.10
C LEU A 623 -17.20 -8.43 31.78
N SER A 624 -16.90 -8.48 33.08
CA SER A 624 -16.99 -9.72 33.85
C SER A 624 -18.42 -10.16 34.19
N SER A 625 -19.42 -9.34 33.89
CA SER A 625 -20.82 -9.74 33.99
C SER A 625 -21.36 -10.33 32.68
N ALA A 626 -20.58 -10.26 31.59
CA ALA A 626 -20.95 -10.85 30.32
C ALA A 626 -20.86 -12.39 30.38
N GLU A 627 -21.77 -13.06 29.69
CA GLU A 627 -21.88 -14.54 29.70
C GLU A 627 -20.58 -15.25 29.28
N ALA A 628 -19.73 -14.57 28.52
CA ALA A 628 -18.49 -15.08 27.93
C ALA A 628 -17.45 -15.63 28.93
N LEU A 629 -17.49 -15.22 30.20
CA LEU A 629 -16.53 -15.73 31.21
C LEU A 629 -16.66 -17.22 31.50
N HIS A 630 -17.85 -17.79 31.34
CA HIS A 630 -18.09 -19.19 31.69
C HIS A 630 -17.44 -20.16 30.70
N SER A 631 -17.05 -19.68 29.51
CA SER A 631 -16.37 -20.49 28.50
C SER A 631 -14.84 -20.41 28.57
N TRP A 632 -14.27 -19.54 29.41
CA TRP A 632 -12.81 -19.39 29.51
C TRP A 632 -12.18 -20.54 30.29
N GLU A 633 -10.96 -20.90 29.92
CA GLU A 633 -10.17 -21.89 30.66
C GLU A 633 -9.72 -21.32 32.03
N VAL A 634 -9.47 -22.22 32.99
CA VAL A 634 -9.07 -21.85 34.36
C VAL A 634 -7.82 -20.94 34.38
N PRO A 635 -6.76 -21.17 33.58
CA PRO A 635 -5.62 -20.26 33.52
C PRO A 635 -6.04 -18.84 33.08
N THR A 636 -6.86 -18.72 32.03
CA THR A 636 -7.35 -17.44 31.53
C THR A 636 -8.20 -16.70 32.59
N GLN A 637 -9.10 -17.42 33.27
CA GLN A 637 -9.91 -16.85 34.35
C GLN A 637 -9.03 -16.33 35.50
N THR A 638 -7.99 -17.09 35.85
CA THR A 638 -7.01 -16.70 36.88
C THR A 638 -6.25 -15.44 36.46
N GLY A 639 -5.73 -15.41 35.23
CA GLY A 639 -5.06 -14.24 34.67
C GLY A 639 -5.96 -13.01 34.67
N TRP A 640 -7.23 -13.16 34.29
CA TRP A 640 -8.21 -12.07 34.31
C TRP A 640 -8.53 -11.58 35.73
N ALA A 641 -8.62 -12.48 36.70
CA ALA A 641 -8.81 -12.12 38.10
C ALA A 641 -7.63 -11.30 38.63
N VAL A 642 -6.39 -11.71 38.31
CA VAL A 642 -5.19 -10.94 38.66
C VAL A 642 -5.17 -9.59 37.95
N PHE A 643 -5.52 -9.55 36.66
CA PHE A 643 -5.54 -8.34 35.85
C PHE A 643 -6.49 -7.30 36.45
N ARG A 644 -7.68 -7.74 36.85
CA ARG A 644 -8.65 -6.90 37.58
C ARG A 644 -8.18 -6.48 38.96
N GLY A 645 -7.48 -7.36 39.69
CA GLY A 645 -6.99 -7.03 41.03
C GLY A 645 -5.85 -6.00 41.04
N ILE A 646 -5.13 -5.84 39.93
CA ILE A 646 -4.07 -4.84 39.77
C ILE A 646 -4.65 -3.45 39.42
N LEU A 647 -5.72 -3.42 38.62
CA LEU A 647 -6.45 -2.19 38.25
C LEU A 647 -7.20 -1.59 39.43
#